data_AF-A0A251V6R5-F1
#
_entry.id   AF-A0A251V6R5-F1
#
_cell.length_a   1.000
_cell.length_b   1.000
_cell.length_c   1.000
_cell.angle_alpha   90.00
_cell.angle_beta   90.00
_cell.angle_gamma   90.00
#
_symmetry.space_group_name_H-M   'P 1'
#
loop_
_entity.id
_entity.type
_entity.pdbx_description
1 polymer ?
#
loop_
_entity_poly.entity_id
_entity_poly.type
_entity_poly.pdbx_seq_one_letter_code
_entity_poly.pdbx_strand_id
1 'polypeptide(L)'
;MSQSLELLLIQFLMPDNDARRQAEDQIKRLAKDPQVVPALIHHLRTAKTPNVRQLAAVLLRKKITGHWAKLPPQLRQLVKQSLIESITMEHSPPVRRASANVVSIIAKYAVPGGEWPDLLPFLFQCSQSPQEDHREVALILFSSLTETIGDSFRPYFADLQALLLKCLQDETSNNVRVAALKAVGSFIEFTHDAAEVIKFREFIPSILNVSRQCIASGDEDVAIIAFEIFDELIESPAPLLGDSVKAIVQFSLEVCSSPNLDSSTRHQAIQIISWLAKYKSSSLKKHSLIIPILQVLCPLLTESANREEGDDDLAPDRAAAEVLDTMSLKLPKHVFPPVFEFASLSSQSVDPKFREASVTVLGVVSEGCLELMKEKLGPVLHIVLGGLRDPEQVVRGASSFALGQFAEYLQPEIISHYESVLPCILNAIEDSSDDVKEKSYYALAAFCENMGEEILPFLDSLMGKLFAALQTSKRMLQETCMSAIGSVASAAEQAFLPYAECVLELMKNFMVLTSDEDLRSRARATELVGIVAMVVGRARMEPILPPFIEAAISGYGLEYSELREYTHGFFSNVAEILEDGMVQYLPHVVPLAFASCNLDDGSAVDIDDSDDDNENVNGFGGVSSDDEAHDEPRMRNISIRTGVLDEKAAATQALGLFALHTKSAYAPYLEESLRIMVKHSSYFHEDVRLQAITGLKNILIAAHAVFQVQNDGAAKAREIFESVMNIYIKTMNEDDDKEVVAQACMSVADIIKDFGYVAIEPYMPRLVESTLVLLKQESVCQQIESDSDIDDDDTEHDEVLMDAVSDLLPAFAKAMGTHFAPIFATLFDPLMKFAKGSRPAQDRTMVVACLAEVAQDMGAPIAAYVDAIMPLVLKELASSSETNRRNAAFCVGELCKNGGTSSLKYFGDVLRGLYPLFGESEPDDAVKDNAAGAVARMIMAHQDSVPLNQVLPVFVKGLPLKEDHEESMPVYSCICNLVLSSNQQIAPLVPDLVNVFAQVAASPLETPEVKVQIGRAFAHLLSIYGQQMQPLLGSLSPAHANALAAIAPKS
;
A
#
# COMPACT_ATOMS: atom_id res chain seq x y z
N MET A 1 -15.58 -54.79 -29.28
CA MET A 1 -15.36 -53.42 -28.75
C MET A 1 -14.64 -52.54 -29.77
N SER A 2 -13.42 -52.87 -30.22
CA SER A 2 -12.62 -52.04 -31.15
C SER A 2 -13.35 -51.59 -32.44
N GLN A 3 -13.89 -52.49 -33.27
CA GLN A 3 -14.62 -52.07 -34.48
C GLN A 3 -15.85 -51.17 -34.22
N SER A 4 -16.51 -51.34 -33.07
CA SER A 4 -17.65 -50.50 -32.67
C SER A 4 -17.20 -49.13 -32.17
N LEU A 5 -16.02 -49.04 -31.54
CA LEU A 5 -15.45 -47.79 -31.05
C LEU A 5 -14.97 -46.92 -32.20
N GLU A 6 -14.34 -47.49 -33.23
CA GLU A 6 -13.87 -46.73 -34.40
C GLU A 6 -15.01 -45.97 -35.09
N LEU A 7 -16.17 -46.61 -35.26
CA LEU A 7 -17.35 -45.97 -35.84
C LEU A 7 -17.86 -44.80 -34.98
N LEU A 8 -17.82 -44.95 -33.65
CA LEU A 8 -18.21 -43.89 -32.73
C LEU A 8 -17.22 -42.72 -32.74
N LEU A 9 -15.92 -43.00 -32.85
CA LEU A 9 -14.88 -41.96 -32.99
C LEU A 9 -15.05 -41.19 -34.30
N ILE A 10 -15.35 -41.87 -35.40
CA ILE A 10 -15.64 -41.21 -36.69
C ILE A 10 -16.93 -40.39 -36.59
N GLN A 11 -17.98 -40.93 -35.99
CA GLN A 11 -19.27 -40.24 -35.82
C GLN A 11 -19.13 -38.99 -34.95
N PHE A 12 -18.28 -39.05 -33.92
CA PHE A 12 -17.99 -37.90 -33.05
C PHE A 12 -17.29 -36.75 -33.79
N LEU A 13 -16.52 -37.05 -34.83
CA LEU A 13 -15.80 -36.06 -35.65
C LEU A 13 -16.67 -35.46 -36.77
N MET A 14 -17.93 -35.86 -36.91
CA MET A 14 -18.82 -35.31 -37.93
C MET A 14 -19.36 -33.92 -37.54
N PRO A 15 -19.66 -33.05 -38.52
CA PRO A 15 -20.24 -31.73 -38.27
C PRO A 15 -21.70 -31.74 -37.77
N ASP A 16 -22.37 -32.90 -37.77
CA ASP A 16 -23.74 -33.07 -37.28
C ASP A 16 -23.77 -33.15 -35.74
N ASN A 17 -24.34 -32.12 -35.11
CA ASN A 17 -24.44 -31.99 -33.66
C ASN A 17 -25.24 -33.14 -33.00
N ASP A 18 -26.27 -33.68 -33.65
CA ASP A 18 -27.07 -34.77 -33.08
C ASP A 18 -26.31 -36.09 -33.14
N ALA A 19 -25.67 -36.38 -34.26
CA ALA A 19 -24.82 -37.55 -34.42
C ALA A 19 -23.62 -37.52 -33.45
N ARG A 20 -23.03 -36.34 -33.26
CA ARG A 20 -21.92 -36.12 -32.33
C ARG A 20 -22.31 -36.34 -30.86
N ARG A 21 -23.43 -35.76 -30.40
CA ARG A 21 -23.93 -35.97 -29.03
C ARG A 21 -24.23 -37.44 -28.76
N GLN A 22 -24.85 -38.13 -29.73
CA GLN A 22 -25.12 -39.57 -29.60
C GLN A 22 -23.85 -40.41 -29.51
N ALA A 23 -22.81 -40.08 -30.30
CA ALA A 23 -21.53 -40.75 -30.24
C ALA A 23 -20.83 -40.48 -28.90
N GLU A 24 -20.86 -39.24 -28.41
CA GLU A 24 -20.31 -38.83 -27.12
C GLU A 24 -20.91 -39.63 -25.95
N ASP A 25 -22.24 -39.73 -25.87
CA ASP A 25 -22.91 -40.48 -24.80
C ASP A 25 -22.53 -41.97 -24.79
N GLN A 26 -22.36 -42.56 -25.98
CA GLN A 26 -21.94 -43.95 -26.12
C GLN A 26 -20.46 -44.14 -25.76
N ILE A 27 -19.59 -43.21 -26.17
CA ILE A 27 -18.18 -43.18 -25.78
C ILE A 27 -18.06 -43.04 -24.26
N LYS A 28 -18.84 -42.15 -23.62
CA LYS A 28 -18.88 -41.98 -22.15
C LYS A 28 -19.24 -43.29 -21.43
N ARG A 29 -20.20 -44.05 -21.95
CA ARG A 29 -20.58 -45.37 -21.38
C ARG A 29 -19.48 -46.41 -21.55
N LEU A 30 -18.90 -46.52 -22.74
CA LEU A 30 -17.80 -47.46 -23.02
C LEU A 30 -16.54 -47.12 -22.20
N ALA A 31 -16.28 -45.83 -21.98
CA ALA A 31 -15.13 -45.34 -21.24
C ALA A 31 -15.13 -45.72 -19.73
N LYS A 32 -16.25 -46.24 -19.20
CA LYS A 32 -16.32 -46.78 -17.83
C LYS A 32 -15.61 -48.14 -17.68
N ASP A 33 -15.48 -48.90 -18.76
CA ASP A 33 -14.83 -50.22 -18.74
C ASP A 33 -13.30 -50.06 -18.98
N PRO A 34 -12.42 -50.58 -18.10
CA PRO A 34 -10.97 -50.58 -18.33
C PRO A 34 -10.53 -51.20 -19.66
N GLN A 35 -11.33 -52.09 -20.28
CA GLN A 35 -11.08 -52.66 -21.60
C GLN A 35 -11.10 -51.63 -22.74
N VAL A 36 -11.59 -50.41 -22.48
CA VAL A 36 -11.50 -49.29 -23.43
C VAL A 36 -10.05 -48.91 -23.72
N VAL A 37 -9.14 -49.08 -22.75
CA VAL A 37 -7.72 -48.70 -22.89
C VAL A 37 -7.02 -49.47 -24.03
N PRO A 38 -7.04 -50.82 -24.08
CA PRO A 38 -6.50 -51.56 -25.22
C PRO A 38 -7.15 -51.18 -26.55
N ALA A 39 -8.46 -50.86 -26.56
CA ALA A 39 -9.16 -50.46 -27.77
C ALA A 39 -8.68 -49.09 -28.28
N LEU A 40 -8.53 -48.10 -27.39
CA LEU A 40 -8.00 -46.79 -27.73
C LEU A 40 -6.55 -46.87 -28.21
N ILE A 41 -5.70 -47.69 -27.58
CA ILE A 41 -4.33 -47.95 -28.04
C ILE A 41 -4.32 -48.62 -29.43
N HIS A 42 -5.22 -49.57 -29.67
CA HIS A 42 -5.34 -50.18 -30.99
C HIS A 42 -5.65 -49.12 -32.05
N HIS A 43 -6.66 -48.28 -31.83
CA HIS A 43 -7.03 -47.24 -32.78
C HIS A 43 -5.98 -46.16 -32.94
N LEU A 44 -5.28 -45.79 -31.86
CA LEU A 44 -4.12 -44.91 -31.92
C LEU A 44 -3.04 -45.46 -32.89
N ARG A 45 -2.86 -46.78 -32.98
CA ARG A 45 -1.84 -47.39 -33.86
C ARG A 45 -2.31 -47.71 -35.27
N THR A 46 -3.58 -48.09 -35.43
CA THR A 46 -4.05 -48.76 -36.66
C THR A 46 -5.11 -47.96 -37.43
N ALA A 47 -5.74 -46.95 -36.83
CA ALA A 47 -6.77 -46.19 -37.52
C ALA A 47 -6.18 -45.45 -38.72
N LYS A 48 -6.90 -45.49 -39.85
CA LYS A 48 -6.38 -44.94 -41.13
C LYS A 48 -6.27 -43.42 -41.10
N THR A 49 -7.21 -42.75 -40.44
CA THR A 49 -7.30 -41.29 -40.40
C THR A 49 -6.56 -40.73 -39.17
N PRO A 50 -5.68 -39.73 -39.34
CA PRO A 50 -4.98 -39.09 -38.22
C PRO A 50 -5.93 -38.55 -37.14
N ASN A 51 -7.05 -37.93 -37.53
CA ASN A 51 -8.02 -37.36 -36.57
C ASN A 51 -8.61 -38.42 -35.62
N VAL A 52 -8.82 -39.66 -36.10
CA VAL A 52 -9.31 -40.76 -35.24
C VAL A 52 -8.19 -41.24 -34.30
N ARG A 53 -6.94 -41.28 -34.77
CA ARG A 53 -5.77 -41.59 -33.92
C ARG A 53 -5.59 -40.53 -32.83
N GLN A 54 -5.66 -39.25 -33.18
CA GLN A 54 -5.58 -38.12 -32.26
C GLN A 54 -6.69 -38.19 -31.20
N LEU A 55 -7.95 -38.35 -31.63
CA LEU A 55 -9.08 -38.48 -30.72
C LEU A 55 -8.94 -39.69 -29.78
N ALA A 56 -8.42 -40.82 -30.29
CA ALA A 56 -8.15 -41.99 -29.47
C ALA A 56 -7.11 -41.70 -28.37
N ALA A 57 -6.03 -40.96 -28.68
CA ALA A 57 -5.05 -40.51 -27.70
C ALA A 57 -5.64 -39.50 -26.70
N VAL A 58 -6.44 -38.53 -27.14
CA VAL A 58 -7.10 -37.55 -26.25
C VAL A 58 -8.06 -38.23 -25.26
N LEU A 59 -8.87 -39.17 -25.75
CA LEU A 59 -9.77 -39.95 -24.87
C LEU A 59 -8.99 -40.86 -23.92
N LEU A 60 -7.86 -41.42 -24.37
CA LEU A 60 -6.97 -42.20 -23.53
C LEU A 60 -6.39 -41.33 -22.41
N ARG A 61 -5.90 -40.12 -22.71
CA ARG A 61 -5.42 -39.13 -21.72
C ARG A 61 -6.46 -38.90 -20.64
N LYS A 62 -7.71 -38.64 -21.02
CA LYS A 62 -8.83 -38.35 -20.10
C LYS A 62 -9.29 -39.54 -19.24
N LYS A 63 -8.91 -40.78 -19.57
CA LYS A 63 -9.44 -41.99 -18.90
C LYS A 63 -8.39 -42.90 -18.29
N ILE A 64 -7.12 -42.74 -18.67
CA ILE A 64 -6.08 -43.67 -18.23
C ILE A 64 -5.85 -43.62 -16.72
N THR A 65 -5.96 -42.45 -16.08
CA THR A 65 -5.77 -42.27 -14.62
C THR A 65 -6.69 -43.20 -13.80
N GLY A 66 -8.00 -43.15 -14.03
CA GLY A 66 -8.98 -43.97 -13.31
C GLY A 66 -8.93 -45.48 -13.62
N HIS A 67 -8.17 -45.87 -14.65
CA HIS A 67 -8.05 -47.25 -15.10
C HIS A 67 -6.66 -47.86 -14.86
N TRP A 68 -5.60 -47.06 -14.71
CA TRP A 68 -4.20 -47.52 -14.71
C TRP A 68 -3.95 -48.66 -13.70
N ALA A 69 -4.41 -48.47 -12.47
CA ALA A 69 -4.30 -49.47 -11.40
C ALA A 69 -5.04 -50.78 -11.71
N LYS A 70 -6.13 -50.72 -12.49
CA LYS A 70 -6.98 -51.87 -12.86
C LYS A 70 -6.41 -52.69 -14.03
N LEU A 71 -5.39 -52.19 -14.73
CA LEU A 71 -4.79 -52.89 -15.87
C LEU A 71 -3.77 -53.95 -15.41
N PRO A 72 -3.76 -55.15 -16.03
CA PRO A 72 -2.72 -56.16 -15.80
C PRO A 72 -1.32 -55.64 -16.22
N PRO A 73 -0.23 -56.10 -15.60
CA PRO A 73 1.14 -55.65 -15.91
C PRO A 73 1.53 -55.78 -17.40
N GLN A 74 1.08 -56.85 -18.06
CA GLN A 74 1.30 -57.08 -19.49
C GLN A 74 0.65 -55.99 -20.36
N LEU A 75 -0.53 -55.52 -19.96
CA LEU A 75 -1.26 -54.49 -20.68
C LEU A 75 -0.67 -53.10 -20.40
N ARG A 76 -0.22 -52.82 -19.16
CA ARG A 76 0.56 -51.61 -18.86
C ARG A 76 1.84 -51.55 -19.70
N GLN A 77 2.57 -52.66 -19.83
CA GLN A 77 3.75 -52.74 -20.71
C GLN A 77 3.40 -52.47 -22.17
N LEU A 78 2.30 -53.06 -22.67
CA LEU A 78 1.83 -52.84 -24.04
C LEU A 78 1.46 -51.37 -24.30
N VAL A 79 0.78 -50.72 -23.35
CA VAL A 79 0.42 -49.29 -23.43
C VAL A 79 1.68 -48.43 -23.53
N LYS A 80 2.64 -48.63 -22.61
CA LYS A 80 3.92 -47.89 -22.60
C LYS A 80 4.69 -48.04 -23.92
N GLN A 81 4.87 -49.28 -24.40
CA GLN A 81 5.55 -49.55 -25.66
C GLN A 81 4.79 -48.95 -26.86
N SER A 82 3.47 -49.06 -26.88
CA SER A 82 2.64 -48.53 -27.96
C SER A 82 2.72 -47.01 -28.07
N LEU A 83 2.85 -46.30 -26.94
CA LEU A 83 3.01 -44.84 -26.93
C LEU A 83 4.40 -44.42 -27.42
N ILE A 84 5.46 -45.11 -27.01
CA ILE A 84 6.84 -44.89 -27.51
C ILE A 84 6.91 -45.15 -29.02
N GLU A 85 6.30 -46.24 -29.50
CA GLU A 85 6.19 -46.54 -30.93
C GLU A 85 5.36 -45.47 -31.66
N SER A 86 4.26 -45.00 -31.06
CA SER A 86 3.43 -43.92 -31.64
C SER A 86 4.25 -42.65 -31.85
N ILE A 87 5.05 -42.24 -30.86
CA ILE A 87 5.87 -41.02 -30.96
C ILE A 87 6.91 -41.11 -32.08
N THR A 88 7.49 -42.29 -32.33
CA THR A 88 8.58 -42.48 -33.30
C THR A 88 8.14 -42.86 -34.71
N MET A 89 6.97 -43.48 -34.84
CA MET A 89 6.49 -43.99 -36.14
C MET A 89 5.39 -43.11 -36.75
N GLU A 90 4.75 -42.26 -35.97
CA GLU A 90 3.65 -41.41 -36.44
C GLU A 90 4.16 -40.20 -37.24
N HIS A 91 3.50 -39.92 -38.35
CA HIS A 91 3.83 -38.81 -39.25
C HIS A 91 2.95 -37.57 -39.02
N SER A 92 1.85 -37.70 -38.27
CA SER A 92 0.96 -36.60 -37.92
C SER A 92 1.40 -35.92 -36.61
N PRO A 93 1.83 -34.64 -36.63
CA PRO A 93 2.23 -33.92 -35.42
C PRO A 93 1.15 -33.88 -34.33
N PRO A 94 -0.15 -33.62 -34.65
CA PRO A 94 -1.22 -33.67 -33.64
C PRO A 94 -1.36 -35.02 -32.93
N VAL A 95 -1.12 -36.13 -33.63
CA VAL A 95 -1.20 -37.48 -33.04
C VAL A 95 0.02 -37.76 -32.16
N ARG A 96 1.21 -37.31 -32.57
CA ARG A 96 2.42 -37.41 -31.73
C ARG A 96 2.27 -36.60 -30.44
N ARG A 97 1.80 -35.35 -30.52
CA ARG A 97 1.54 -34.50 -29.35
C ARG A 97 0.49 -35.11 -28.43
N ALA A 98 -0.63 -35.59 -28.98
CA ALA A 98 -1.63 -36.29 -28.18
C ALA A 98 -1.07 -37.56 -27.51
N SER A 99 -0.19 -38.31 -28.19
CA SER A 99 0.48 -39.48 -27.61
C SER A 99 1.44 -39.09 -26.48
N ALA A 100 2.22 -38.02 -26.67
CA ALA A 100 3.09 -37.43 -25.65
C ALA A 100 2.31 -37.03 -24.39
N ASN A 101 1.16 -36.38 -24.56
CA ASN A 101 0.31 -35.99 -23.42
C ASN A 101 -0.19 -37.21 -22.62
N VAL A 102 -0.45 -38.35 -23.28
CA VAL A 102 -0.77 -39.60 -22.57
C VAL A 102 0.45 -40.15 -21.81
N VAL A 103 1.66 -40.06 -22.40
CA VAL A 103 2.91 -40.47 -21.73
C VAL A 103 3.10 -39.68 -20.45
N SER A 104 2.94 -38.35 -20.47
CA SER A 104 3.08 -37.49 -19.29
C SER A 104 2.16 -37.92 -18.14
N ILE A 105 0.86 -38.13 -18.41
CA ILE A 105 -0.10 -38.59 -17.38
C ILE A 105 0.26 -39.96 -16.80
N ILE A 106 0.71 -40.91 -17.62
CA ILE A 106 1.10 -42.24 -17.14
C ILE A 106 2.40 -42.17 -16.33
N ALA A 107 3.34 -41.31 -16.72
CA ALA A 107 4.63 -41.17 -16.07
C ALA A 107 4.51 -40.77 -14.59
N LYS A 108 3.55 -39.88 -14.24
CA LYS A 108 3.20 -39.50 -12.86
C LYS A 108 3.09 -40.70 -11.92
N TYR A 109 2.57 -41.83 -12.40
CA TYR A 109 2.40 -43.05 -11.60
C TYR A 109 3.50 -44.08 -11.84
N ALA A 110 3.88 -44.26 -13.11
CA ALA A 110 4.74 -45.37 -13.52
C ALA A 110 6.23 -45.12 -13.23
N VAL A 111 6.70 -43.87 -13.24
CA VAL A 111 8.13 -43.56 -13.01
C VAL A 111 8.48 -43.62 -11.51
N PRO A 112 7.75 -42.97 -10.59
CA PRO A 112 8.04 -43.08 -9.15
C PRO A 112 7.93 -44.52 -8.62
N GLY A 113 7.02 -45.32 -9.21
CA GLY A 113 6.87 -46.75 -8.91
C GLY A 113 7.95 -47.66 -9.50
N GLY A 114 8.92 -47.11 -10.27
CA GLY A 114 9.95 -47.89 -10.96
C GLY A 114 9.41 -48.78 -12.09
N GLU A 115 8.17 -48.58 -12.52
CA GLU A 115 7.51 -49.39 -13.54
C GLU A 115 7.92 -48.99 -14.98
N TRP A 116 8.54 -47.81 -15.20
CA TRP A 116 8.91 -47.32 -16.54
C TRP A 116 10.36 -46.79 -16.66
N PRO A 117 11.38 -47.66 -16.46
CA PRO A 117 12.79 -47.24 -16.51
C PRO A 117 13.26 -46.77 -17.90
N ASP A 118 12.58 -47.21 -18.97
CA ASP A 118 13.00 -46.94 -20.35
C ASP A 118 12.59 -45.55 -20.87
N LEU A 119 11.71 -44.83 -20.15
CA LEU A 119 11.16 -43.55 -20.63
C LEU A 119 12.24 -42.46 -20.76
N LEU A 120 13.03 -42.25 -19.71
CA LEU A 120 14.09 -41.24 -19.71
C LEU A 120 15.18 -41.52 -20.76
N PRO A 121 15.76 -42.74 -20.84
CA PRO A 121 16.70 -43.09 -21.92
C PRO A 121 16.12 -42.87 -23.32
N PHE A 122 14.84 -43.20 -23.51
CA PHE A 122 14.14 -42.97 -24.77
C PHE A 122 14.07 -41.48 -25.13
N LEU A 123 13.72 -40.60 -24.18
CA LEU A 123 13.66 -39.15 -24.42
C LEU A 123 15.02 -38.56 -24.77
N PHE A 124 16.08 -38.95 -24.04
CA PHE A 124 17.46 -38.54 -24.36
C PHE A 124 17.92 -39.01 -25.75
N GLN A 125 17.45 -40.17 -26.21
CA GLN A 125 17.72 -40.66 -27.55
C GLN A 125 16.94 -39.87 -28.61
N CYS A 126 15.65 -39.60 -28.36
CA CYS A 126 14.79 -38.85 -29.28
C CYS A 126 15.25 -37.40 -29.44
N SER A 127 15.67 -36.74 -28.36
CA SER A 127 16.21 -35.37 -28.40
C SER A 127 17.50 -35.23 -29.21
N GLN A 128 18.20 -36.35 -29.48
CA GLN A 128 19.41 -36.41 -30.31
C GLN A 128 19.18 -37.04 -31.68
N SER A 129 17.91 -37.29 -32.06
CA SER A 129 17.56 -37.91 -33.33
C SER A 129 17.89 -37.02 -34.52
N PRO A 130 18.29 -37.56 -35.68
CA PRO A 130 18.42 -36.77 -36.91
C PRO A 130 17.09 -36.21 -37.42
N GLN A 131 15.95 -36.76 -36.99
CA GLN A 131 14.61 -36.26 -37.35
C GLN A 131 14.20 -35.13 -36.42
N GLU A 132 13.83 -33.96 -36.97
CA GLU A 132 13.41 -32.80 -36.17
C GLU A 132 12.17 -33.10 -35.32
N ASP A 133 11.19 -33.80 -35.90
CA ASP A 133 9.94 -34.22 -35.26
C ASP A 133 10.16 -34.98 -33.94
N HIS A 134 11.21 -35.82 -33.90
CA HIS A 134 11.56 -36.59 -32.71
C HIS A 134 12.21 -35.72 -31.65
N ARG A 135 13.02 -34.73 -32.05
CA ARG A 135 13.66 -33.80 -31.12
C ARG A 135 12.62 -32.88 -30.49
N GLU A 136 11.74 -32.31 -31.31
CA GLU A 136 10.65 -31.42 -30.86
C GLU A 136 9.74 -32.11 -29.83
N VAL A 137 9.20 -33.29 -30.15
CA VAL A 137 8.29 -34.00 -29.23
C VAL A 137 8.98 -34.47 -27.95
N ALA A 138 10.28 -34.78 -27.99
CA ALA A 138 11.03 -35.13 -26.80
C ALA A 138 11.17 -33.94 -25.84
N LEU A 139 11.37 -32.72 -26.37
CA LEU A 139 11.48 -31.50 -25.58
C LEU A 139 10.12 -31.10 -24.97
N ILE A 140 9.03 -31.21 -25.74
CA ILE A 140 7.66 -31.04 -25.22
C ILE A 140 7.40 -32.02 -24.08
N LEU A 141 7.86 -33.27 -24.22
CA LEU A 141 7.76 -34.27 -23.15
C LEU A 141 8.62 -33.93 -21.94
N PHE A 142 9.85 -33.43 -22.12
CA PHE A 142 10.66 -32.97 -20.99
C PHE A 142 9.97 -31.86 -20.21
N SER A 143 9.43 -30.84 -20.90
CA SER A 143 8.63 -29.76 -20.30
C SER A 143 7.48 -30.32 -19.45
N SER A 144 6.57 -31.10 -20.06
CA SER A 144 5.40 -31.64 -19.36
C SER A 144 5.75 -32.67 -18.27
N LEU A 145 6.86 -33.39 -18.39
CA LEU A 145 7.29 -34.35 -17.38
C LEU A 145 7.94 -33.67 -16.18
N THR A 146 8.54 -32.49 -16.32
CA THR A 146 9.08 -31.76 -15.18
C THR A 146 7.96 -31.46 -14.16
N GLU A 147 6.77 -31.08 -14.62
CA GLU A 147 5.60 -30.86 -13.75
C GLU A 147 5.14 -32.12 -13.00
N THR A 148 5.32 -33.30 -13.59
CA THR A 148 4.73 -34.55 -13.05
C THR A 148 5.71 -35.42 -12.28
N ILE A 149 6.97 -35.45 -12.73
CA ILE A 149 8.04 -36.32 -12.22
C ILE A 149 9.39 -35.60 -12.09
N GLY A 150 9.40 -34.28 -11.95
CA GLY A 150 10.62 -33.46 -11.86
C GLY A 150 11.65 -34.01 -10.87
N ASP A 151 11.23 -34.50 -9.69
CA ASP A 151 12.13 -35.11 -8.70
C ASP A 151 12.95 -36.29 -9.22
N SER A 152 12.41 -37.01 -10.21
CA SER A 152 13.11 -38.12 -10.86
C SER A 152 14.19 -37.63 -11.83
N PHE A 153 14.20 -36.35 -12.20
CA PHE A 153 15.19 -35.74 -13.10
C PHE A 153 16.43 -35.24 -12.38
N ARG A 154 16.41 -35.04 -11.06
CA ARG A 154 17.56 -34.54 -10.28
C ARG A 154 18.88 -35.28 -10.58
N PRO A 155 18.93 -36.63 -10.67
CA PRO A 155 20.17 -37.34 -10.98
C PRO A 155 20.74 -37.04 -12.38
N TYR A 156 19.89 -36.55 -13.28
CA TYR A 156 20.19 -36.26 -14.69
C TYR A 156 20.28 -34.77 -14.99
N PHE A 157 20.25 -33.90 -13.97
CA PHE A 157 20.20 -32.45 -14.13
C PHE A 157 21.28 -31.91 -15.09
N ALA A 158 22.54 -32.32 -14.90
CA ALA A 158 23.64 -31.87 -15.75
C ALA A 158 23.53 -32.35 -17.20
N ASP A 159 23.03 -33.58 -17.42
CA ASP A 159 22.82 -34.14 -18.75
C ASP A 159 21.65 -33.44 -19.47
N LEU A 160 20.56 -33.15 -18.74
CA LEU A 160 19.43 -32.35 -19.24
C LEU A 160 19.86 -30.93 -19.58
N GLN A 161 20.67 -30.30 -18.73
CA GLN A 161 21.17 -28.95 -18.95
C GLN A 161 21.98 -28.87 -20.25
N ALA A 162 22.96 -29.77 -20.42
CA ALA A 162 23.78 -29.84 -21.63
C ALA A 162 22.95 -30.15 -22.88
N LEU A 163 21.91 -30.99 -22.75
CA LEU A 163 20.99 -31.29 -23.84
C LEU A 163 20.17 -30.07 -24.25
N LEU A 164 19.54 -29.39 -23.30
CA LEU A 164 18.69 -28.22 -23.55
C LEU A 164 19.49 -27.07 -24.17
N LEU A 165 20.71 -26.81 -23.68
CA LEU A 165 21.63 -25.83 -24.29
C LEU A 165 21.92 -26.16 -25.76
N LYS A 166 22.18 -27.43 -26.06
CA LYS A 166 22.42 -27.88 -27.43
C LYS A 166 21.18 -27.73 -28.31
N CYS A 167 19.99 -28.02 -27.80
CA CYS A 167 18.73 -27.91 -28.54
C CYS A 167 18.30 -26.45 -28.78
N LEU A 168 18.60 -25.52 -27.86
CA LEU A 168 18.43 -24.09 -28.08
C LEU A 168 19.32 -23.56 -29.23
N GLN A 169 20.43 -24.24 -29.51
CA GLN A 169 21.36 -23.93 -30.60
C GLN A 169 21.16 -24.81 -31.85
N ASP A 170 20.01 -25.49 -31.97
CA ASP A 170 19.74 -26.35 -33.13
C ASP A 170 19.74 -25.51 -34.43
N GLU A 171 20.74 -25.72 -35.28
CA GLU A 171 20.90 -24.96 -36.54
C GLU A 171 19.87 -25.36 -37.61
N THR A 172 19.19 -26.50 -37.43
CA THR A 172 18.38 -27.13 -38.48
C THR A 172 16.89 -26.89 -38.34
N SER A 173 16.37 -26.61 -37.14
CA SER A 173 14.92 -26.50 -36.89
C SER A 173 14.56 -25.43 -35.87
N ASN A 174 13.68 -24.50 -36.23
CA ASN A 174 13.15 -23.48 -35.30
C ASN A 174 12.23 -24.11 -34.25
N ASN A 175 11.39 -25.07 -34.65
CA ASN A 175 10.45 -25.75 -33.75
C ASN A 175 11.18 -26.44 -32.59
N VAL A 176 12.37 -27.01 -32.85
CA VAL A 176 13.21 -27.62 -31.81
C VAL A 176 13.75 -26.56 -30.85
N ARG A 177 14.17 -25.39 -31.33
CA ARG A 177 14.63 -24.29 -30.47
C ARG A 177 13.50 -23.75 -29.58
N VAL A 178 12.30 -23.57 -30.14
CA VAL A 178 11.11 -23.12 -29.39
C VAL A 178 10.68 -24.17 -28.35
N ALA A 179 10.65 -25.45 -28.73
CA ALA A 179 10.34 -26.53 -27.78
C ALA A 179 11.40 -26.64 -26.66
N ALA A 180 12.68 -26.39 -26.98
CA ALA A 180 13.74 -26.34 -26.00
C ALA A 180 13.58 -25.14 -25.05
N LEU A 181 13.16 -23.99 -25.55
CA LEU A 181 12.86 -22.80 -24.75
C LEU A 181 11.74 -23.09 -23.74
N LYS A 182 10.60 -23.63 -24.20
CA LYS A 182 9.49 -24.05 -23.31
C LYS A 182 9.95 -25.05 -22.25
N ALA A 183 10.78 -26.03 -22.64
CA ALA A 183 11.34 -27.00 -21.71
C ALA A 183 12.30 -26.40 -20.68
N VAL A 184 13.06 -25.36 -21.05
CA VAL A 184 13.91 -24.60 -20.12
C VAL A 184 13.06 -23.83 -19.11
N GLY A 185 11.94 -23.23 -19.55
CA GLY A 185 10.97 -22.61 -18.65
C GLY A 185 10.44 -23.59 -17.61
N SER A 186 9.82 -24.70 -18.01
CA SER A 186 9.33 -25.69 -17.03
C SER A 186 10.43 -26.26 -16.12
N PHE A 187 11.70 -26.22 -16.53
CA PHE A 187 12.81 -26.69 -15.73
C PHE A 187 13.17 -25.76 -14.57
N ILE A 188 12.94 -24.45 -14.69
CA ILE A 188 13.27 -23.49 -13.63
C ILE A 188 12.42 -23.67 -12.38
N GLU A 189 11.12 -23.92 -12.55
CA GLU A 189 10.17 -24.17 -11.47
C GLU A 189 10.58 -25.35 -10.58
N PHE A 190 11.39 -26.25 -11.14
CA PHE A 190 11.88 -27.45 -10.48
C PHE A 190 13.29 -27.32 -9.88
N THR A 191 13.94 -26.15 -10.03
CA THR A 191 15.23 -25.89 -9.39
C THR A 191 15.05 -25.51 -7.93
N HIS A 192 15.67 -26.24 -7.00
CA HIS A 192 15.41 -26.07 -5.55
C HIS A 192 16.63 -25.65 -4.74
N ASP A 193 17.85 -25.79 -5.27
CA ASP A 193 19.07 -25.36 -4.58
C ASP A 193 19.80 -24.24 -5.33
N ALA A 194 20.44 -23.36 -4.57
CA ALA A 194 21.11 -22.18 -5.11
C ALA A 194 22.18 -22.53 -6.18
N ALA A 195 22.77 -23.73 -6.15
CA ALA A 195 23.81 -24.11 -7.10
C ALA A 195 23.25 -24.55 -8.46
N GLU A 196 22.12 -25.26 -8.48
CA GLU A 196 21.34 -25.59 -9.68
C GLU A 196 20.78 -24.31 -10.31
N VAL A 197 20.27 -23.43 -9.47
CA VAL A 197 19.69 -22.14 -9.84
C VAL A 197 20.77 -21.24 -10.47
N ILE A 198 21.99 -21.13 -9.88
CA ILE A 198 23.11 -20.39 -10.49
C ILE A 198 23.51 -20.93 -11.88
N LYS A 199 23.45 -22.25 -12.10
CA LYS A 199 23.79 -22.85 -13.40
C LYS A 199 22.78 -22.47 -14.49
N PHE A 200 21.56 -22.09 -14.13
CA PHE A 200 20.54 -21.63 -15.07
C PHE A 200 20.98 -20.40 -15.86
N ARG A 201 21.90 -19.59 -15.32
CA ARG A 201 22.53 -18.45 -16.03
C ARG A 201 23.12 -18.81 -17.38
N GLU A 202 23.57 -20.06 -17.56
CA GLU A 202 24.16 -20.54 -18.80
C GLU A 202 23.13 -20.59 -19.96
N PHE A 203 21.83 -20.68 -19.65
CA PHE A 203 20.76 -20.64 -20.65
C PHE A 203 20.48 -19.23 -21.18
N ILE A 204 20.67 -18.19 -20.36
CA ILE A 204 20.25 -16.81 -20.68
C ILE A 204 20.77 -16.34 -22.05
N PRO A 205 22.07 -16.48 -22.41
CA PRO A 205 22.54 -16.06 -23.72
C PRO A 205 21.85 -16.80 -24.88
N SER A 206 21.53 -18.08 -24.70
CA SER A 206 20.86 -18.89 -25.72
C SER A 206 19.38 -18.53 -25.83
N ILE A 207 18.69 -18.31 -24.70
CA ILE A 207 17.31 -17.81 -24.66
C ILE A 207 17.21 -16.51 -25.46
N LEU A 208 18.02 -15.51 -25.10
CA LEU A 208 18.05 -14.20 -25.76
C LEU A 208 18.36 -14.30 -27.26
N ASN A 209 19.21 -15.24 -27.67
CA ASN A 209 19.53 -15.44 -29.09
C ASN A 209 18.35 -16.07 -29.85
N VAL A 210 17.68 -17.08 -29.29
CA VAL A 210 16.50 -17.71 -29.89
C VAL A 210 15.38 -16.68 -30.05
N SER A 211 15.07 -15.91 -29.00
CA SER A 211 14.02 -14.89 -29.05
C SER A 211 14.28 -13.83 -30.11
N ARG A 212 15.51 -13.28 -30.20
CA ARG A 212 15.86 -12.31 -31.25
C ARG A 212 15.69 -12.87 -32.67
N GLN A 213 16.05 -14.13 -32.90
CA GLN A 213 15.89 -14.78 -34.21
C GLN A 213 14.41 -14.99 -34.57
N CYS A 214 13.57 -15.34 -33.59
CA CYS A 214 12.13 -15.54 -33.81
C CYS A 214 11.42 -14.22 -34.09
N ILE A 215 11.70 -13.17 -33.30
CA ILE A 215 11.21 -11.81 -33.54
C ILE A 215 11.61 -11.35 -34.96
N ALA A 216 12.87 -11.53 -35.36
CA ALA A 216 13.32 -11.17 -36.70
C ALA A 216 12.64 -11.96 -37.83
N SER A 217 12.04 -13.11 -37.50
CA SER A 217 11.29 -13.97 -38.43
C SER A 217 9.77 -13.72 -38.39
N GLY A 218 9.28 -12.81 -37.53
CA GLY A 218 7.87 -12.51 -37.34
C GLY A 218 7.13 -13.47 -36.40
N ASP A 219 7.85 -14.27 -35.61
CA ASP A 219 7.32 -15.21 -34.62
C ASP A 219 7.48 -14.60 -33.22
N GLU A 220 6.51 -13.74 -32.85
CA GLU A 220 6.56 -12.92 -31.64
C GLU A 220 6.23 -13.71 -30.36
N ASP A 221 5.40 -14.75 -30.45
CA ASP A 221 4.96 -15.58 -29.31
C ASP A 221 6.16 -16.21 -28.56
N VAL A 222 7.25 -16.47 -29.26
CA VAL A 222 8.49 -17.00 -28.67
C VAL A 222 9.18 -15.99 -27.75
N ALA A 223 9.03 -14.69 -28.02
CA ALA A 223 9.55 -13.65 -27.15
C ALA A 223 8.80 -13.61 -25.82
N ILE A 224 7.47 -13.81 -25.85
CA ILE A 224 6.61 -13.87 -24.66
C ILE A 224 7.09 -14.99 -23.72
N ILE A 225 7.31 -16.19 -24.26
CA ILE A 225 7.86 -17.33 -23.48
C ILE A 225 9.19 -16.97 -22.82
N ALA A 226 10.07 -16.25 -23.53
CA ALA A 226 11.35 -15.85 -22.95
C ALA A 226 11.17 -14.82 -21.82
N PHE A 227 10.20 -13.92 -21.93
CA PHE A 227 9.86 -12.98 -20.87
C PHE A 227 9.27 -13.71 -19.66
N GLU A 228 8.36 -14.66 -19.83
CA GLU A 228 7.85 -15.51 -18.73
C GLU A 228 8.99 -16.20 -17.96
N ILE A 229 9.99 -16.74 -18.67
CA ILE A 229 11.17 -17.34 -18.04
C ILE A 229 11.99 -16.30 -17.26
N PHE A 230 12.14 -15.09 -17.80
CA PHE A 230 12.84 -14.02 -17.09
C PHE A 230 12.08 -13.54 -15.87
N ASP A 231 10.76 -13.50 -15.93
CA ASP A 231 9.89 -13.15 -14.81
C ASP A 231 10.12 -14.08 -13.61
N GLU A 232 9.99 -15.39 -13.84
CA GLU A 232 10.28 -16.42 -12.83
C GLU A 232 11.72 -16.35 -12.28
N LEU A 233 12.70 -16.00 -13.13
CA LEU A 233 14.09 -15.79 -12.72
C LEU A 233 14.28 -14.56 -11.83
N ILE A 234 13.51 -13.49 -12.08
CA ILE A 234 13.62 -12.22 -11.36
C ILE A 234 12.93 -12.31 -10.00
N GLU A 235 11.76 -12.95 -9.95
CA GLU A 235 11.01 -13.17 -8.71
C GLU A 235 11.73 -14.12 -7.75
N SER A 236 12.54 -15.05 -8.27
CA SER A 236 13.25 -16.00 -7.43
C SER A 236 14.19 -15.31 -6.42
N PRO A 237 14.20 -15.77 -5.15
CA PRO A 237 15.02 -15.23 -4.07
C PRO A 237 16.52 -15.48 -4.28
N ALA A 238 16.88 -16.46 -5.13
CA ALA A 238 18.28 -16.76 -5.39
C ALA A 238 18.96 -15.65 -6.23
N PRO A 239 20.27 -15.39 -6.00
CA PRO A 239 21.03 -14.39 -6.74
C PRO A 239 21.26 -14.87 -8.17
N LEU A 240 20.29 -14.68 -9.06
CA LEU A 240 20.24 -15.40 -10.33
C LEU A 240 20.80 -14.67 -11.51
N LEU A 241 20.70 -13.35 -11.57
CA LEU A 241 20.93 -12.65 -12.83
C LEU A 241 22.40 -12.30 -13.07
N GLY A 242 23.18 -12.04 -12.01
CA GLY A 242 24.59 -11.66 -12.14
C GLY A 242 24.81 -10.56 -13.20
N ASP A 243 25.83 -10.70 -14.05
CA ASP A 243 26.07 -9.78 -15.17
C ASP A 243 25.04 -9.91 -16.32
N SER A 244 24.26 -11.00 -16.37
CA SER A 244 23.27 -11.25 -17.42
C SER A 244 22.11 -10.26 -17.39
N VAL A 245 21.87 -9.58 -16.27
CA VAL A 245 20.88 -8.50 -16.15
C VAL A 245 21.06 -7.42 -17.23
N LYS A 246 22.31 -7.12 -17.61
CA LYS A 246 22.61 -6.16 -18.69
C LYS A 246 22.02 -6.61 -20.03
N ALA A 247 22.15 -7.89 -20.33
CA ALA A 247 21.70 -8.45 -21.60
C ALA A 247 20.17 -8.61 -21.64
N ILE A 248 19.55 -8.91 -20.50
CA ILE A 248 18.09 -8.96 -20.35
C ILE A 248 17.51 -7.56 -20.51
N VAL A 249 17.99 -6.57 -19.74
CA VAL A 249 17.54 -5.17 -19.88
C VAL A 249 17.73 -4.67 -21.31
N GLN A 250 18.90 -4.90 -21.91
CA GLN A 250 19.15 -4.49 -23.29
C GLN A 250 18.14 -5.10 -24.28
N PHE A 251 17.82 -6.40 -24.12
CA PHE A 251 16.83 -7.07 -24.97
C PHE A 251 15.42 -6.53 -24.72
N SER A 252 15.00 -6.34 -23.46
CA SER A 252 13.71 -5.75 -23.12
C SER A 252 13.55 -4.35 -23.72
N LEU A 253 14.60 -3.51 -23.63
CA LEU A 253 14.60 -2.17 -24.22
C LEU A 253 14.54 -2.19 -25.76
N GLU A 254 15.21 -3.15 -26.40
CA GLU A 254 15.14 -3.36 -27.86
C GLU A 254 13.71 -3.71 -28.30
N VAL A 255 13.03 -4.60 -27.56
CA VAL A 255 11.67 -5.06 -27.87
C VAL A 255 10.64 -3.97 -27.59
N CYS A 256 10.67 -3.35 -26.40
CA CYS A 256 9.64 -2.37 -26.02
C CYS A 256 9.66 -1.10 -26.89
N SER A 257 10.83 -0.72 -27.42
CA SER A 257 11.00 0.46 -28.29
C SER A 257 10.76 0.19 -29.78
N SER A 258 10.40 -1.05 -30.16
CA SER A 258 10.17 -1.42 -31.56
C SER A 258 8.71 -1.20 -31.97
N PRO A 259 8.39 -0.19 -32.80
CA PRO A 259 7.01 0.14 -33.16
C PRO A 259 6.36 -0.85 -34.14
N ASN A 260 7.10 -1.86 -34.61
CA ASN A 260 6.61 -2.87 -35.56
C ASN A 260 6.14 -4.15 -34.86
N LEU A 261 6.31 -4.27 -33.54
CA LEU A 261 5.91 -5.43 -32.75
C LEU A 261 4.53 -5.17 -32.14
N ASP A 262 3.83 -6.25 -31.81
CA ASP A 262 2.52 -6.19 -31.18
C ASP A 262 2.58 -5.55 -29.78
N SER A 263 1.50 -4.87 -29.39
CA SER A 263 1.39 -4.22 -28.07
C SER A 263 1.61 -5.24 -26.95
N SER A 264 1.11 -6.47 -27.08
CA SER A 264 1.29 -7.52 -26.08
C SER A 264 2.77 -7.90 -25.88
N THR A 265 3.51 -8.11 -26.97
CA THR A 265 4.95 -8.41 -26.96
C THR A 265 5.76 -7.27 -26.31
N ARG A 266 5.43 -6.02 -26.66
CA ARG A 266 6.08 -4.83 -26.11
C ARG A 266 5.76 -4.66 -24.62
N HIS A 267 4.52 -4.87 -24.23
CA HIS A 267 4.07 -4.82 -22.84
C HIS A 267 4.85 -5.81 -21.96
N GLN A 268 4.97 -7.08 -22.40
CA GLN A 268 5.75 -8.10 -21.68
C GLN A 268 7.22 -7.68 -21.50
N ALA A 269 7.83 -7.06 -22.51
CA ALA A 269 9.19 -6.54 -22.40
C ALA A 269 9.31 -5.42 -21.36
N ILE A 270 8.31 -4.54 -21.25
CA ILE A 270 8.24 -3.47 -20.25
C ILE A 270 8.06 -4.06 -18.85
N GLN A 271 7.21 -5.07 -18.69
CA GLN A 271 6.99 -5.72 -17.39
C GLN A 271 8.28 -6.32 -16.81
N ILE A 272 9.15 -6.92 -17.63
CA ILE A 272 10.47 -7.38 -17.15
C ILE A 272 11.31 -6.26 -16.51
N ILE A 273 11.21 -5.04 -17.02
CA ILE A 273 11.88 -3.89 -16.42
C ILE A 273 11.21 -3.53 -15.08
N SER A 274 9.88 -3.62 -14.99
CA SER A 274 9.10 -3.49 -13.75
C SER A 274 9.58 -4.46 -12.68
N TRP A 275 9.62 -5.75 -12.99
CA TRP A 275 10.06 -6.82 -12.09
C TRP A 275 11.50 -6.60 -11.62
N LEU A 276 12.40 -6.20 -12.52
CA LEU A 276 13.78 -5.86 -12.16
C LEU A 276 13.86 -4.64 -11.23
N ALA A 277 13.04 -3.62 -11.47
CA ALA A 277 12.96 -2.44 -10.61
C ALA A 277 12.38 -2.78 -9.23
N LYS A 278 11.37 -3.65 -9.16
CA LYS A 278 10.68 -4.04 -7.93
C LYS A 278 11.53 -4.99 -7.06
N TYR A 279 12.09 -6.05 -7.63
CA TYR A 279 12.76 -7.13 -6.89
C TYR A 279 14.28 -7.05 -6.92
N LYS A 280 14.89 -6.46 -7.97
CA LYS A 280 16.35 -6.50 -8.18
C LYS A 280 16.94 -5.09 -8.42
N SER A 281 16.37 -4.07 -7.78
CA SER A 281 16.74 -2.65 -7.94
C SER A 281 18.23 -2.35 -7.69
N SER A 282 18.84 -3.04 -6.71
CA SER A 282 20.28 -2.94 -6.39
C SER A 282 21.16 -3.40 -7.54
N SER A 283 20.71 -4.40 -8.31
CA SER A 283 21.39 -4.88 -9.51
C SER A 283 21.39 -3.82 -10.61
N LEU A 284 20.26 -3.11 -10.79
CA LEU A 284 20.16 -2.00 -11.75
C LEU A 284 21.12 -0.85 -11.39
N LYS A 285 21.27 -0.53 -10.10
CA LYS A 285 22.27 0.44 -9.60
C LYS A 285 23.69 -0.04 -9.92
N LYS A 286 24.03 -1.25 -9.48
CA LYS A 286 25.36 -1.87 -9.62
C LYS A 286 25.86 -1.89 -11.07
N HIS A 287 24.95 -2.17 -12.01
CA HIS A 287 25.28 -2.28 -13.42
C HIS A 287 25.02 -0.99 -14.22
N SER A 288 24.64 0.10 -13.56
CA SER A 288 24.39 1.42 -14.17
C SER A 288 23.32 1.39 -15.27
N LEU A 289 22.26 0.62 -15.05
CA LEU A 289 21.20 0.39 -16.04
C LEU A 289 20.03 1.37 -15.93
N ILE A 290 19.92 2.11 -14.82
CA ILE A 290 18.82 3.04 -14.54
C ILE A 290 18.70 4.11 -15.63
N ILE A 291 19.78 4.83 -15.95
CA ILE A 291 19.75 5.89 -16.97
C ILE A 291 19.39 5.34 -18.37
N PRO A 292 20.02 4.25 -18.86
CA PRO A 292 19.61 3.63 -20.13
C PRO A 292 18.12 3.26 -20.19
N ILE A 293 17.55 2.75 -19.09
CA ILE A 293 16.13 2.42 -19.01
C ILE A 293 15.28 3.69 -19.17
N LEU A 294 15.55 4.73 -18.38
CA LEU A 294 14.80 5.99 -18.41
C LEU A 294 14.88 6.69 -19.77
N GLN A 295 16.02 6.58 -20.47
CA GLN A 295 16.20 7.13 -21.82
C GLN A 295 15.28 6.51 -22.86
N VAL A 296 14.76 5.30 -22.62
CA VAL A 296 13.81 4.61 -23.51
C VAL A 296 12.38 4.79 -23.00
N LEU A 297 12.14 4.59 -21.70
CA LEU A 297 10.77 4.64 -21.14
C LEU A 297 10.16 6.03 -21.17
N CYS A 298 10.91 7.11 -20.87
CA CYS A 298 10.35 8.46 -20.90
C CYS A 298 9.82 8.85 -22.31
N PRO A 299 10.54 8.58 -23.42
CA PRO A 299 9.99 8.77 -24.76
C PRO A 299 8.79 7.88 -25.12
N LEU A 300 8.64 6.68 -24.54
CA LEU A 300 7.47 5.82 -24.82
C LEU A 300 6.14 6.49 -24.41
N LEU A 301 6.16 7.40 -23.42
CA LEU A 301 5.00 8.21 -23.04
C LEU A 301 4.45 9.08 -24.19
N THR A 302 5.22 9.30 -25.26
CA THR A 302 4.77 10.04 -26.46
C THR A 302 3.91 9.21 -27.40
N GLU A 303 3.87 7.89 -27.21
CA GLU A 303 3.08 6.95 -28.02
C GLU A 303 1.60 6.91 -27.63
N SER A 304 1.15 7.81 -26.75
CA SER A 304 -0.24 7.93 -26.29
C SER A 304 -1.25 7.67 -27.40
N ALA A 305 -2.06 6.61 -27.21
CA ALA A 305 -3.14 6.25 -28.12
C ALA A 305 -4.24 7.31 -28.08
N ASN A 306 -4.94 7.51 -29.21
CA ASN A 306 -6.15 8.33 -29.22
C ASN A 306 -7.21 7.63 -28.36
N ARG A 307 -7.58 8.26 -27.23
CA ARG A 307 -8.58 7.75 -26.26
C ARG A 307 -9.96 7.41 -26.85
N GLU A 308 -10.23 7.73 -28.12
CA GLU A 308 -11.46 7.33 -28.82
C GLU A 308 -11.50 5.84 -29.22
N GLU A 309 -10.37 5.11 -29.17
CA GLU A 309 -10.30 3.69 -29.55
C GLU A 309 -10.55 2.69 -28.41
N GLY A 310 -10.84 3.18 -27.19
CA GLY A 310 -10.99 2.36 -25.98
C GLY A 310 -9.68 2.23 -25.20
N ASP A 311 -9.79 1.93 -23.90
CA ASP A 311 -8.63 1.66 -23.04
C ASP A 311 -8.02 0.31 -23.45
N ASP A 312 -6.94 0.35 -24.24
CA ASP A 312 -6.07 -0.80 -24.42
C ASP A 312 -5.18 -0.92 -23.18
N ASP A 313 -5.53 -1.84 -22.28
CA ASP A 313 -4.76 -2.13 -21.05
C ASP A 313 -3.31 -2.56 -21.36
N LEU A 314 -3.01 -2.95 -22.61
CA LEU A 314 -1.68 -3.35 -23.06
C LEU A 314 -0.89 -2.19 -23.71
N ALA A 315 -1.39 -0.95 -23.63
CA ALA A 315 -0.76 0.20 -24.25
C ALA A 315 0.66 0.45 -23.68
N PRO A 316 1.69 0.57 -24.55
CA PRO A 316 3.08 0.74 -24.11
C PRO A 316 3.37 2.00 -23.28
N ASP A 317 2.63 3.09 -23.50
CA ASP A 317 2.77 4.34 -22.73
C ASP A 317 2.28 4.17 -21.29
N ARG A 318 1.18 3.43 -21.06
CA ARG A 318 0.67 3.11 -19.72
C ARG A 318 1.64 2.21 -18.96
N ALA A 319 2.06 1.11 -19.60
CA ALA A 319 3.04 0.21 -19.01
C ALA A 319 4.37 0.93 -18.70
N ALA A 320 4.82 1.85 -19.56
CA ALA A 320 6.00 2.66 -19.29
C ALA A 320 5.80 3.60 -18.09
N ALA A 321 4.61 4.21 -17.94
CA ALA A 321 4.28 5.04 -16.77
C ALA A 321 4.31 4.22 -15.47
N GLU A 322 3.72 3.02 -15.44
CA GLU A 322 3.75 2.12 -14.27
C GLU A 322 5.18 1.73 -13.87
N VAL A 323 6.04 1.44 -14.85
CA VAL A 323 7.45 1.13 -14.58
C VAL A 323 8.20 2.36 -14.06
N LEU A 324 7.92 3.55 -14.61
CA LEU A 324 8.52 4.79 -14.14
C LEU A 324 8.13 5.10 -12.70
N ASP A 325 6.86 4.88 -12.34
CA ASP A 325 6.38 4.99 -10.98
C ASP A 325 7.07 3.98 -10.04
N THR A 326 7.07 2.69 -10.40
CA THR A 326 7.76 1.62 -9.64
C THR A 326 9.24 1.93 -9.44
N MET A 327 9.93 2.39 -10.50
CA MET A 327 11.33 2.82 -10.40
C MET A 327 11.48 4.03 -9.50
N SER A 328 10.54 4.98 -9.53
CA SER A 328 10.57 6.17 -8.69
C SER A 328 10.45 5.81 -7.20
N LEU A 329 9.58 4.86 -6.85
CA LEU A 329 9.38 4.37 -5.48
C LEU A 329 10.59 3.60 -4.94
N LYS A 330 11.35 2.91 -5.80
CA LYS A 330 12.51 2.10 -5.39
C LYS A 330 13.85 2.81 -5.53
N LEU A 331 13.96 3.81 -6.42
CA LEU A 331 15.22 4.42 -6.87
C LEU A 331 15.15 5.96 -7.04
N PRO A 332 14.50 6.72 -6.15
CA PRO A 332 14.12 8.11 -6.43
C PRO A 332 15.30 9.04 -6.72
N LYS A 333 16.40 8.92 -5.96
CA LYS A 333 17.63 9.71 -6.16
C LYS A 333 18.27 9.53 -7.54
N HIS A 334 18.04 8.39 -8.18
CA HIS A 334 18.57 8.09 -9.51
C HIS A 334 17.56 8.36 -10.64
N VAL A 335 16.27 8.33 -10.32
CA VAL A 335 15.18 8.54 -11.29
C VAL A 335 14.85 10.02 -11.48
N PHE A 336 14.74 10.78 -10.40
CA PHE A 336 14.28 12.16 -10.48
C PHE A 336 15.17 13.07 -11.35
N PRO A 337 16.52 13.07 -11.24
CA PRO A 337 17.33 14.00 -12.03
C PRO A 337 17.22 13.77 -13.55
N PRO A 338 17.33 12.53 -14.08
CA PRO A 338 17.11 12.28 -15.50
C PRO A 338 15.68 12.56 -15.98
N VAL A 339 14.67 12.22 -15.18
CA VAL A 339 13.25 12.50 -15.50
C VAL A 339 13.01 14.00 -15.57
N PHE A 340 13.52 14.76 -14.59
CA PHE A 340 13.39 16.21 -14.56
C PHE A 340 14.11 16.88 -15.74
N GLU A 341 15.27 16.36 -16.15
CA GLU A 341 15.98 16.81 -17.36
C GLU A 341 15.13 16.55 -18.62
N PHE A 342 14.58 15.34 -18.77
CA PHE A 342 13.67 15.01 -19.87
C PHE A 342 12.46 15.94 -19.90
N ALA A 343 11.78 16.13 -18.76
CA ALA A 343 10.61 17.01 -18.68
C ALA A 343 10.96 18.47 -19.02
N SER A 344 12.10 18.97 -18.55
CA SER A 344 12.58 20.33 -18.83
C SER A 344 12.85 20.56 -20.32
N LEU A 345 13.39 19.56 -21.03
CA LEU A 345 13.65 19.64 -22.47
C LEU A 345 12.37 19.44 -23.29
N SER A 346 11.59 18.41 -22.95
CA SER A 346 10.39 18.01 -23.69
C SER A 346 9.26 19.02 -23.58
N SER A 347 9.14 19.75 -22.46
CA SER A 347 8.16 20.84 -22.30
C SER A 347 8.34 22.00 -23.29
N GLN A 348 9.54 22.14 -23.88
CA GLN A 348 9.84 23.14 -24.90
C GLN A 348 9.73 22.60 -26.34
N SER A 349 9.30 21.34 -26.50
CA SER A 349 9.19 20.70 -27.81
C SER A 349 8.08 21.32 -28.67
N VAL A 350 8.33 21.37 -29.98
CA VAL A 350 7.30 21.73 -30.97
C VAL A 350 6.21 20.67 -31.07
N ASP A 351 6.55 19.42 -30.78
CA ASP A 351 5.63 18.29 -30.82
C ASP A 351 4.82 18.23 -29.51
N PRO A 352 3.48 18.34 -29.56
CA PRO A 352 2.65 18.28 -28.37
C PRO A 352 2.75 16.95 -27.62
N LYS A 353 3.07 15.83 -28.27
CA LYS A 353 3.23 14.54 -27.59
C LYS A 353 4.40 14.56 -26.59
N PHE A 354 5.49 15.24 -26.94
CA PHE A 354 6.61 15.44 -26.01
C PHE A 354 6.24 16.40 -24.87
N ARG A 355 5.45 17.44 -25.14
CA ARG A 355 4.98 18.34 -24.09
C ARG A 355 4.01 17.64 -23.13
N GLU A 356 3.13 16.78 -23.64
CA GLU A 356 2.27 15.90 -22.84
C GLU A 356 3.11 14.96 -21.97
N ALA A 357 4.01 14.18 -22.58
CA ALA A 357 4.90 13.28 -21.86
C ALA A 357 5.72 14.00 -20.77
N SER A 358 6.11 15.26 -21.00
CA SER A 358 6.87 16.06 -20.03
C SER A 358 6.10 16.33 -18.73
N VAL A 359 4.79 16.58 -18.80
CA VAL A 359 3.96 16.83 -17.61
C VAL A 359 3.44 15.52 -17.02
N THR A 360 3.10 14.52 -17.86
CA THR A 360 2.68 13.19 -17.42
C THR A 360 3.76 12.55 -16.54
N VAL A 361 5.02 12.51 -17.01
CA VAL A 361 6.09 11.86 -16.25
C VAL A 361 6.34 12.51 -14.90
N LEU A 362 6.19 13.84 -14.80
CA LEU A 362 6.34 14.53 -13.52
C LEU A 362 5.23 14.14 -12.55
N GLY A 363 3.99 14.02 -13.02
CA GLY A 363 2.87 13.51 -12.22
C GLY A 363 3.12 12.07 -11.74
N VAL A 364 3.50 11.19 -12.68
CA VAL A 364 3.74 9.76 -12.42
C VAL A 364 4.83 9.53 -11.35
N VAL A 365 5.94 10.27 -11.38
CA VAL A 365 7.03 10.05 -10.41
C VAL A 365 6.86 10.81 -9.09
N SER A 366 5.73 11.50 -8.89
CA SER A 366 5.57 12.44 -7.78
C SER A 366 5.49 11.78 -6.41
N GLU A 367 4.87 10.60 -6.32
CA GLU A 367 4.85 9.77 -5.11
C GLU A 367 6.27 9.31 -4.77
N GLY A 368 6.91 8.52 -5.63
CA GLY A 368 8.23 7.98 -5.32
C GLY A 368 9.32 9.02 -5.17
N CYS A 369 9.26 10.15 -5.90
CA CYS A 369 10.27 11.21 -5.83
C CYS A 369 9.88 12.40 -4.94
N LEU A 370 8.90 12.25 -4.04
CA LEU A 370 8.27 13.37 -3.32
C LEU A 370 9.27 14.30 -2.64
N GLU A 371 10.25 13.77 -1.89
CA GLU A 371 11.23 14.57 -1.14
C GLU A 371 12.09 15.44 -2.08
N LEU A 372 12.57 14.87 -3.17
CA LEU A 372 13.40 15.57 -4.15
C LEU A 372 12.59 16.58 -4.98
N MET A 373 11.31 16.28 -5.20
CA MET A 373 10.39 17.18 -5.90
C MET A 373 10.00 18.36 -5.02
N LYS A 374 9.75 18.16 -3.72
CA LYS A 374 9.51 19.24 -2.74
C LYS A 374 10.68 20.22 -2.70
N GLU A 375 11.93 19.72 -2.68
CA GLU A 375 13.13 20.58 -2.75
C GLU A 375 13.21 21.43 -4.03
N LYS A 376 12.63 20.96 -5.14
CA LYS A 376 12.64 21.62 -6.45
C LYS A 376 11.25 22.02 -6.95
N LEU A 377 10.32 22.26 -6.04
CA LEU A 377 8.91 22.40 -6.37
C LEU A 377 8.64 23.59 -7.30
N GLY A 378 9.29 24.73 -7.07
CA GLY A 378 9.13 25.93 -7.92
C GLY A 378 9.41 25.68 -9.42
N PRO A 379 10.60 25.15 -9.78
CA PRO A 379 10.90 24.73 -11.16
C PRO A 379 9.94 23.67 -11.73
N VAL A 380 9.53 22.69 -10.93
CA VAL A 380 8.57 21.65 -11.35
C VAL A 380 7.20 22.27 -11.66
N LEU A 381 6.68 23.12 -10.77
CA LEU A 381 5.43 23.85 -10.95
C LEU A 381 5.47 24.78 -12.17
N HIS A 382 6.63 25.36 -12.49
CA HIS A 382 6.76 26.19 -13.69
C HIS A 382 6.43 25.42 -14.97
N ILE A 383 6.88 24.16 -15.08
CA ILE A 383 6.60 23.29 -16.22
C ILE A 383 5.11 22.92 -16.25
N VAL A 384 4.59 22.44 -15.12
CA VAL A 384 3.21 21.93 -15.05
C VAL A 384 2.20 23.06 -15.23
N LEU A 385 2.32 24.19 -14.54
CA LEU A 385 1.42 25.35 -14.71
C LEU A 385 1.53 25.98 -16.11
N GLY A 386 2.68 25.84 -16.79
CA GLY A 386 2.83 26.17 -18.19
C GLY A 386 1.97 25.28 -19.10
N GLY A 387 1.97 23.97 -18.84
CA GLY A 387 1.16 22.97 -19.55
C GLY A 387 -0.36 23.21 -19.47
N LEU A 388 -0.88 23.74 -18.35
CA LEU A 388 -2.29 24.13 -18.23
C LEU A 388 -2.72 25.21 -19.24
N ARG A 389 -1.77 25.96 -19.80
CA ARG A 389 -2.02 27.05 -20.77
C ARG A 389 -1.67 26.65 -22.20
N ASP A 390 -1.35 25.39 -22.44
CA ASP A 390 -0.95 24.88 -23.76
C ASP A 390 -2.12 24.98 -24.77
N PRO A 391 -1.85 25.28 -26.06
CA PRO A 391 -2.87 25.25 -27.09
C PRO A 391 -3.54 23.87 -27.25
N GLU A 392 -2.82 22.77 -27.01
CA GLU A 392 -3.33 21.42 -27.22
C GLU A 392 -4.00 20.85 -25.96
N GLN A 393 -5.22 20.31 -26.13
CA GLN A 393 -6.02 19.80 -25.01
C GLN A 393 -5.35 18.65 -24.26
N VAL A 394 -4.59 17.80 -24.96
CA VAL A 394 -3.91 16.64 -24.36
C VAL A 394 -2.86 17.06 -23.34
N VAL A 395 -2.12 18.15 -23.63
CA VAL A 395 -1.12 18.73 -22.72
C VAL A 395 -1.80 19.37 -21.51
N ARG A 396 -2.90 20.11 -21.72
CA ARG A 396 -3.68 20.71 -20.61
C ARG A 396 -4.28 19.63 -19.69
N GLY A 397 -4.78 18.55 -20.27
CA GLY A 397 -5.31 17.41 -19.53
C GLY A 397 -4.23 16.72 -18.70
N ALA A 398 -3.10 16.37 -19.31
CA ALA A 398 -1.97 15.74 -18.60
C ALA A 398 -1.38 16.63 -17.51
N SER A 399 -1.34 17.95 -17.73
CA SER A 399 -0.95 18.93 -16.72
C SER A 399 -1.93 19.00 -15.54
N SER A 400 -3.23 18.87 -15.81
CA SER A 400 -4.25 18.79 -14.75
C SER A 400 -4.09 17.51 -13.92
N PHE A 401 -3.88 16.38 -14.58
CA PHE A 401 -3.55 15.11 -13.90
C PHE A 401 -2.32 15.25 -12.99
N ALA A 402 -1.22 15.80 -13.51
CA ALA A 402 0.00 15.99 -12.72
C ALA A 402 -0.20 16.91 -11.50
N LEU A 403 -1.05 17.94 -11.59
CA LEU A 403 -1.39 18.76 -10.44
C LEU A 403 -2.20 18.02 -9.38
N GLY A 404 -3.10 17.11 -9.78
CA GLY A 404 -3.81 16.27 -8.82
C GLY A 404 -2.88 15.35 -8.07
N GLN A 405 -1.94 14.72 -8.78
CA GLN A 405 -0.89 13.90 -8.16
C GLN A 405 0.01 14.74 -7.24
N PHE A 406 0.38 15.96 -7.63
CA PHE A 406 1.16 16.85 -6.74
C PHE A 406 0.39 17.23 -5.48
N ALA A 407 -0.91 17.46 -5.62
CA ALA A 407 -1.78 17.76 -4.50
C ALA A 407 -1.97 16.57 -3.55
N GLU A 408 -1.78 15.34 -4.04
CA GLU A 408 -1.86 14.12 -3.24
C GLU A 408 -0.53 13.86 -2.51
N TYR A 409 0.60 13.92 -3.21
CA TYR A 409 1.88 13.42 -2.69
C TYR A 409 2.87 14.50 -2.23
N LEU A 410 2.79 15.74 -2.72
CA LEU A 410 3.77 16.79 -2.40
C LEU A 410 3.33 17.67 -1.22
N GLN A 411 2.58 17.10 -0.29
CA GLN A 411 2.07 17.75 0.92
C GLN A 411 3.13 17.81 2.03
N PRO A 412 3.17 18.87 2.85
CA PRO A 412 2.33 20.09 2.80
C PRO A 412 2.86 21.18 1.85
N GLU A 413 4.05 21.01 1.27
CA GLU A 413 4.75 22.05 0.52
C GLU A 413 3.94 22.59 -0.66
N ILE A 414 3.19 21.75 -1.36
CA ILE A 414 2.34 22.14 -2.49
C ILE A 414 1.26 23.17 -2.11
N ILE A 415 0.71 23.08 -0.90
CA ILE A 415 -0.33 24.00 -0.42
C ILE A 415 0.26 25.40 -0.23
N SER A 416 1.52 25.53 0.17
CA SER A 416 2.19 26.84 0.27
C SER A 416 2.23 27.62 -1.06
N HIS A 417 1.96 26.96 -2.19
CA HIS A 417 1.89 27.55 -3.53
C HIS A 417 0.46 27.84 -4.01
N TYR A 418 -0.57 27.74 -3.15
CA TYR A 418 -1.99 27.87 -3.53
C TYR A 418 -2.30 29.15 -4.31
N GLU A 419 -1.67 30.29 -3.99
CA GLU A 419 -1.88 31.57 -4.69
C GLU A 419 -1.56 31.49 -6.19
N SER A 420 -0.67 30.59 -6.59
CA SER A 420 -0.27 30.38 -7.98
C SER A 420 -0.99 29.22 -8.65
N VAL A 421 -1.29 28.16 -7.90
CA VAL A 421 -1.86 26.91 -8.41
C VAL A 421 -3.37 27.02 -8.55
N LEU A 422 -4.08 27.42 -7.50
CA LEU A 422 -5.54 27.39 -7.44
C LEU A 422 -6.20 28.24 -8.55
N PRO A 423 -5.74 29.48 -8.85
CA PRO A 423 -6.30 30.25 -9.97
C PRO A 423 -6.14 29.56 -11.33
N CYS A 424 -5.07 28.77 -11.52
CA CYS A 424 -4.86 28.03 -12.77
C CYS A 424 -5.83 26.85 -12.88
N ILE A 425 -6.04 26.09 -11.81
CA ILE A 425 -7.04 25.00 -11.75
C ILE A 425 -8.45 25.55 -12.00
N LEU A 426 -8.81 26.67 -11.35
CA LEU A 426 -10.12 27.31 -11.51
C LEU A 426 -10.41 27.78 -12.95
N ASN A 427 -9.38 28.03 -13.74
CA ASN A 427 -9.50 28.37 -15.14
C ASN A 427 -9.61 27.10 -16.01
N ALA A 428 -8.93 26.02 -15.62
CA ALA A 428 -8.94 24.73 -16.31
C ALA A 428 -10.28 23.97 -16.18
N ILE A 429 -11.00 24.12 -15.06
CA ILE A 429 -12.37 23.56 -14.92
C ILE A 429 -13.42 24.24 -15.84
N GLU A 430 -13.05 25.36 -16.49
CA GLU A 430 -13.85 26.04 -17.49
C GLU A 430 -13.40 25.75 -18.94
N ASP A 431 -12.50 24.79 -19.15
CA ASP A 431 -11.96 24.44 -20.47
C ASP A 431 -13.06 24.03 -21.47
N SER A 432 -12.80 24.19 -22.77
CA SER A 432 -13.76 23.75 -23.79
C SER A 432 -13.86 22.23 -23.90
N SER A 433 -12.83 21.50 -23.50
CA SER A 433 -12.76 20.03 -23.52
C SER A 433 -13.28 19.42 -22.22
N ASP A 434 -14.19 18.46 -22.32
CA ASP A 434 -14.72 17.74 -21.16
C ASP A 434 -13.64 16.85 -20.49
N ASP A 435 -12.69 16.28 -21.24
CA ASP A 435 -11.58 15.49 -20.70
C ASP A 435 -10.63 16.34 -19.84
N VAL A 436 -10.34 17.57 -20.28
CA VAL A 436 -9.52 18.52 -19.49
C VAL A 436 -10.26 18.92 -18.22
N LYS A 437 -11.56 19.21 -18.31
CA LYS A 437 -12.38 19.56 -17.16
C LYS A 437 -12.41 18.46 -16.11
N GLU A 438 -12.61 17.20 -16.53
CA GLU A 438 -12.66 16.04 -15.64
C GLU A 438 -11.37 15.93 -14.80
N LYS A 439 -10.20 15.95 -15.46
CA LYS A 439 -8.89 15.93 -14.78
C LYS A 439 -8.66 17.17 -13.93
N SER A 440 -9.18 18.32 -14.34
CA SER A 440 -9.10 19.56 -13.56
C SER A 440 -9.96 19.51 -12.29
N TYR A 441 -11.11 18.83 -12.33
CA TYR A 441 -11.92 18.59 -11.13
C TYR A 441 -11.24 17.61 -10.18
N TYR A 442 -10.60 16.56 -10.70
CA TYR A 442 -9.74 15.69 -9.89
C TYR A 442 -8.63 16.49 -9.18
N ALA A 443 -7.90 17.32 -9.94
CA ALA A 443 -6.87 18.18 -9.38
C ALA A 443 -7.42 19.17 -8.33
N LEU A 444 -8.60 19.73 -8.58
CA LEU A 444 -9.26 20.63 -7.64
C LEU A 444 -9.65 19.92 -6.35
N ALA A 445 -10.23 18.72 -6.44
CA ALA A 445 -10.61 17.93 -5.28
C ALA A 445 -9.38 17.60 -4.41
N ALA A 446 -8.36 16.99 -5.01
CA ALA A 446 -7.12 16.65 -4.32
C ALA A 446 -6.43 17.87 -3.68
N PHE A 447 -6.40 19.00 -4.39
CA PHE A 447 -5.79 20.22 -3.87
C PHE A 447 -6.59 20.80 -2.70
N CYS A 448 -7.92 20.85 -2.81
CA CYS A 448 -8.77 21.40 -1.75
C CYS A 448 -8.79 20.56 -0.48
N GLU A 449 -8.65 19.23 -0.57
CA GLU A 449 -8.68 18.31 0.59
C GLU A 449 -7.73 18.74 1.72
N ASN A 450 -6.55 19.25 1.34
CA ASN A 450 -5.46 19.58 2.26
C ASN A 450 -5.29 21.10 2.52
N MET A 451 -6.22 21.95 2.06
CA MET A 451 -6.06 23.41 2.16
C MET A 451 -6.33 23.99 3.55
N GLY A 452 -7.12 23.36 4.42
CA GLY A 452 -7.49 23.94 5.71
C GLY A 452 -8.10 25.36 5.59
N GLU A 453 -7.68 26.30 6.45
CA GLU A 453 -8.21 27.67 6.50
C GLU A 453 -7.83 28.51 5.25
N GLU A 454 -6.82 28.11 4.50
CA GLU A 454 -6.35 28.78 3.29
C GLU A 454 -7.38 28.75 2.16
N ILE A 455 -8.40 27.88 2.25
CA ILE A 455 -9.51 27.82 1.28
C ILE A 455 -10.49 28.99 1.43
N LEU A 456 -10.59 29.58 2.62
CA LEU A 456 -11.62 30.55 2.98
C LEU A 456 -11.71 31.76 2.04
N PRO A 457 -10.60 32.37 1.56
CA PRO A 457 -10.65 33.48 0.61
C PRO A 457 -11.27 33.13 -0.75
N PHE A 458 -11.29 31.85 -1.12
CA PHE A 458 -11.75 31.36 -2.43
C PHE A 458 -13.12 30.69 -2.37
N LEU A 459 -13.62 30.37 -1.17
CA LEU A 459 -14.79 29.54 -0.94
C LEU A 459 -16.03 29.98 -1.74
N ASP A 460 -16.40 31.26 -1.68
CA ASP A 460 -17.58 31.78 -2.40
C ASP A 460 -17.44 31.61 -3.93
N SER A 461 -16.24 31.86 -4.48
CA SER A 461 -15.99 31.72 -5.91
C SER A 461 -15.94 30.26 -6.36
N LEU A 462 -15.37 29.39 -5.53
CA LEU A 462 -15.33 27.94 -5.74
C LEU A 462 -16.76 27.39 -5.80
N MET A 463 -17.55 27.64 -4.77
CA MET A 463 -18.92 27.14 -4.66
C MET A 463 -19.82 27.68 -5.78
N GLY A 464 -19.63 28.93 -6.21
CA GLY A 464 -20.34 29.48 -7.36
C GLY A 464 -20.10 28.70 -8.66
N LYS A 465 -18.83 28.33 -8.94
CA LYS A 465 -18.47 27.54 -10.13
C LYS A 465 -18.94 26.09 -10.01
N LEU A 466 -18.75 25.45 -8.85
CA LEU A 466 -19.15 24.07 -8.60
C LEU A 466 -20.67 23.88 -8.70
N PHE A 467 -21.48 24.80 -8.16
CA PHE A 467 -22.93 24.73 -8.33
C PHE A 467 -23.37 24.87 -9.78
N ALA A 468 -22.75 25.77 -10.55
CA ALA A 468 -23.05 25.91 -11.97
C ALA A 468 -22.71 24.62 -12.74
N ALA A 469 -21.56 24.03 -12.46
CA ALA A 469 -21.12 22.79 -13.08
C ALA A 469 -22.06 21.62 -12.74
N LEU A 470 -22.42 21.47 -11.47
CA LEU A 470 -23.32 20.41 -10.99
C LEU A 470 -24.71 20.48 -11.64
N GLN A 471 -25.19 21.67 -12.01
CA GLN A 471 -26.50 21.85 -12.64
C GLN A 471 -26.51 21.72 -14.17
N THR A 472 -25.40 22.08 -14.83
CA THR A 472 -25.38 22.28 -16.29
C THR A 472 -24.49 21.31 -17.07
N SER A 473 -23.56 20.63 -16.39
CA SER A 473 -22.60 19.74 -17.04
C SER A 473 -23.20 18.37 -17.36
N LYS A 474 -22.49 17.60 -18.20
CA LYS A 474 -22.78 16.18 -18.44
C LYS A 474 -22.55 15.37 -17.16
N ARG A 475 -23.18 14.19 -17.09
CA ARG A 475 -23.16 13.29 -15.94
C ARG A 475 -21.75 13.02 -15.39
N MET A 476 -20.82 12.62 -16.27
CA MET A 476 -19.41 12.38 -15.94
C MET A 476 -18.73 13.56 -15.21
N LEU A 477 -18.99 14.79 -15.63
CA LEU A 477 -18.43 15.98 -14.97
C LEU A 477 -19.16 16.34 -13.68
N GLN A 478 -20.44 15.98 -13.55
CA GLN A 478 -21.17 16.14 -12.29
C GLN A 478 -20.57 15.24 -11.20
N GLU A 479 -20.09 14.03 -11.57
CA GLU A 479 -19.44 13.07 -10.66
C GLU A 479 -18.19 13.67 -10.02
N THR A 480 -17.21 14.09 -10.84
CA THR A 480 -15.97 14.70 -10.34
C THR A 480 -16.22 16.03 -9.63
N CYS A 481 -17.26 16.77 -10.04
CA CYS A 481 -17.68 17.99 -9.35
C CYS A 481 -18.20 17.70 -7.93
N MET A 482 -18.90 16.57 -7.70
CA MET A 482 -19.33 16.19 -6.35
C MET A 482 -18.15 15.91 -5.43
N SER A 483 -17.13 15.21 -5.92
CA SER A 483 -15.89 14.97 -5.16
C SER A 483 -15.21 16.28 -4.77
N ALA A 484 -15.08 17.23 -5.71
CA ALA A 484 -14.51 18.55 -5.41
C ALA A 484 -15.33 19.34 -4.38
N ILE A 485 -16.68 19.25 -4.40
CA ILE A 485 -17.52 19.85 -3.35
C ILE A 485 -17.27 19.17 -1.99
N GLY A 486 -17.05 17.86 -1.97
CA GLY A 486 -16.70 17.08 -0.78
C GLY A 486 -15.42 17.61 -0.14
N SER A 487 -14.34 17.69 -0.92
CA SER A 487 -13.04 18.22 -0.45
C SER A 487 -13.11 19.67 0.03
N VAL A 488 -13.87 20.52 -0.68
CA VAL A 488 -14.12 21.91 -0.24
C VAL A 488 -14.89 21.93 1.09
N ALA A 489 -15.85 21.01 1.29
CA ALA A 489 -16.60 20.92 2.53
C ALA A 489 -15.72 20.47 3.70
N SER A 490 -14.89 19.44 3.49
CA SER A 490 -13.91 18.96 4.48
C SER A 490 -12.97 20.08 4.91
N ALA A 491 -12.34 20.79 3.98
CA ALA A 491 -11.36 21.84 4.29
C ALA A 491 -11.98 23.11 4.89
N ALA A 492 -13.16 23.54 4.41
CA ALA A 492 -13.79 24.76 4.91
C ALA A 492 -14.52 24.58 6.25
N GLU A 493 -14.75 23.32 6.67
CA GLU A 493 -15.47 22.95 7.88
C GLU A 493 -16.72 23.82 8.13
N GLN A 494 -16.78 24.52 9.27
CA GLN A 494 -17.92 25.36 9.66
C GLN A 494 -18.23 26.49 8.67
N ALA A 495 -17.25 26.95 7.89
CA ALA A 495 -17.48 27.97 6.87
C ALA A 495 -18.31 27.45 5.67
N PHE A 496 -18.43 26.12 5.51
CA PHE A 496 -19.24 25.50 4.46
C PHE A 496 -20.76 25.54 4.75
N LEU A 497 -21.18 25.78 5.99
CA LEU A 497 -22.59 25.75 6.41
C LEU A 497 -23.58 26.56 5.53
N PRO A 498 -23.24 27.75 4.99
CA PRO A 498 -24.14 28.49 4.10
C PRO A 498 -24.50 27.75 2.81
N TYR A 499 -23.70 26.75 2.42
CA TYR A 499 -23.83 26.00 1.17
C TYR A 499 -24.50 24.64 1.35
N ALA A 500 -24.41 24.07 2.54
CA ALA A 500 -24.80 22.70 2.83
C ALA A 500 -26.25 22.37 2.46
N GLU A 501 -27.22 23.25 2.77
CA GLU A 501 -28.64 23.01 2.46
C GLU A 501 -28.88 22.84 0.96
N CYS A 502 -28.24 23.70 0.14
CA CYS A 502 -28.34 23.61 -1.32
C CYS A 502 -27.74 22.31 -1.85
N VAL A 503 -26.57 21.91 -1.35
CA VAL A 503 -25.90 20.66 -1.73
C VAL A 503 -26.79 19.46 -1.41
N LEU A 504 -27.30 19.37 -0.18
CA LEU A 504 -28.15 18.27 0.27
C LEU A 504 -29.44 18.15 -0.56
N GLU A 505 -30.09 19.27 -0.91
CA GLU A 505 -31.26 19.26 -1.79
C GLU A 505 -30.95 18.78 -3.22
N LEU A 506 -29.77 19.13 -3.76
CA LEU A 506 -29.33 18.63 -5.06
C LEU A 506 -29.05 17.13 -5.01
N MET A 507 -28.36 16.65 -3.97
CA MET A 507 -27.99 15.24 -3.82
C MET A 507 -29.19 14.31 -3.70
N LYS A 508 -30.31 14.76 -3.11
CA LYS A 508 -31.57 13.99 -3.08
C LYS A 508 -32.00 13.50 -4.47
N ASN A 509 -31.76 14.30 -5.52
CA ASN A 509 -32.15 13.94 -6.88
C ASN A 509 -31.26 12.83 -7.45
N PHE A 510 -29.97 12.82 -7.11
CA PHE A 510 -29.02 11.80 -7.57
C PHE A 510 -29.15 10.49 -6.78
N MET A 511 -29.41 10.58 -5.48
CA MET A 511 -29.51 9.41 -4.58
C MET A 511 -30.71 8.49 -4.86
N VAL A 512 -31.60 8.85 -5.78
CA VAL A 512 -32.77 8.05 -6.18
C VAL A 512 -32.68 7.51 -7.61
N LEU A 513 -31.57 7.76 -8.33
CA LEU A 513 -31.37 7.26 -9.69
C LEU A 513 -31.17 5.74 -9.71
N THR A 514 -31.76 5.06 -10.70
CA THR A 514 -31.74 3.58 -10.79
C THR A 514 -31.27 3.05 -12.13
N SER A 515 -30.88 3.93 -13.06
CA SER A 515 -30.31 3.54 -14.34
C SER A 515 -28.85 3.15 -14.17
N ASP A 516 -28.39 2.09 -14.83
CA ASP A 516 -27.00 1.62 -14.76
C ASP A 516 -26.00 2.75 -15.08
N GLU A 517 -26.30 3.57 -16.09
CA GLU A 517 -25.48 4.73 -16.51
C GLU A 517 -25.39 5.85 -15.45
N ASP A 518 -26.30 5.87 -14.46
CA ASP A 518 -26.35 6.89 -13.41
C ASP A 518 -25.85 6.37 -12.04
N LEU A 519 -25.50 5.08 -11.92
CA LEU A 519 -25.16 4.48 -10.61
C LEU A 519 -23.89 5.05 -10.00
N ARG A 520 -22.90 5.40 -10.82
CA ARG A 520 -21.67 6.07 -10.36
C ARG A 520 -21.95 7.44 -9.76
N SER A 521 -22.78 8.24 -10.44
CA SER A 521 -23.28 9.51 -9.91
C SER A 521 -24.08 9.37 -8.62
N ARG A 522 -24.89 8.30 -8.50
CA ARG A 522 -25.60 7.99 -7.25
C ARG A 522 -24.63 7.64 -6.12
N ALA A 523 -23.56 6.90 -6.43
CA ALA A 523 -22.50 6.55 -5.49
C ALA A 523 -21.82 7.82 -4.96
N ARG A 524 -21.35 8.70 -5.84
CA ARG A 524 -20.73 10.00 -5.49
C ARG A 524 -21.65 10.91 -4.70
N ALA A 525 -22.94 10.94 -5.04
CA ALA A 525 -23.91 11.70 -4.27
C ALA A 525 -24.09 11.15 -2.84
N THR A 526 -24.03 9.83 -2.67
CA THR A 526 -24.15 9.18 -1.36
C THR A 526 -22.94 9.49 -0.48
N GLU A 527 -21.73 9.41 -1.05
CA GLU A 527 -20.48 9.83 -0.41
C GLU A 527 -20.54 11.30 0.03
N LEU A 528 -20.89 12.22 -0.88
CA LEU A 528 -20.96 13.65 -0.60
C LEU A 528 -21.95 13.98 0.51
N VAL A 529 -23.11 13.32 0.57
CA VAL A 529 -24.06 13.51 1.68
C VAL A 529 -23.44 13.10 3.01
N GLY A 530 -22.63 12.04 3.05
CA GLY A 530 -21.88 11.62 4.23
C GLY A 530 -20.90 12.70 4.71
N ILE A 531 -20.08 13.21 3.80
CA ILE A 531 -19.10 14.29 4.09
C ILE A 531 -19.81 15.54 4.59
N VAL A 532 -20.85 16.01 3.88
CA VAL A 532 -21.62 17.20 4.29
C VAL A 532 -22.31 16.96 5.64
N ALA A 533 -22.74 15.73 5.94
CA ALA A 533 -23.34 15.42 7.22
C ALA A 533 -22.35 15.63 8.38
N MET A 534 -21.08 15.24 8.21
CA MET A 534 -20.02 15.44 9.20
C MET A 534 -19.81 16.91 9.50
N VAL A 535 -19.74 17.74 8.46
CA VAL A 535 -19.57 19.19 8.56
C VAL A 535 -20.76 19.88 9.23
N VAL A 536 -21.98 19.50 8.85
CA VAL A 536 -23.23 20.11 9.35
C VAL A 536 -23.51 19.70 10.80
N GLY A 537 -23.11 18.49 11.19
CA GLY A 537 -23.25 17.94 12.53
C GLY A 537 -24.67 17.51 12.91
N ARG A 538 -24.77 16.77 14.02
CA ARG A 538 -25.97 16.07 14.48
C ARG A 538 -27.21 16.96 14.55
N ALA A 539 -27.10 18.11 15.21
CA ALA A 539 -28.24 18.96 15.55
C ALA A 539 -29.05 19.43 14.33
N ARG A 540 -28.40 19.58 13.17
CA ARG A 540 -29.01 20.03 11.91
C ARG A 540 -29.31 18.86 10.98
N MET A 541 -28.48 17.81 10.98
CA MET A 541 -28.68 16.64 10.12
C MET A 541 -29.79 15.71 10.60
N GLU A 542 -29.87 15.41 11.88
CA GLU A 542 -30.77 14.38 12.44
C GLU A 542 -32.25 14.53 11.98
N PRO A 543 -32.85 15.75 11.93
CA PRO A 543 -34.23 15.92 11.46
C PRO A 543 -34.47 15.63 9.97
N ILE A 544 -33.44 15.74 9.13
CA ILE A 544 -33.54 15.63 7.66
C ILE A 544 -32.90 14.36 7.11
N LEU A 545 -32.25 13.56 7.96
CA LEU A 545 -31.52 12.36 7.61
C LEU A 545 -32.37 11.16 7.14
N PRO A 546 -33.60 10.91 7.64
CA PRO A 546 -34.34 9.68 7.30
C PRO A 546 -34.51 9.42 5.79
N PRO A 547 -34.85 10.40 4.93
CA PRO A 547 -34.94 10.18 3.49
C PRO A 547 -33.61 9.77 2.85
N PHE A 548 -32.47 10.24 3.36
CA PHE A 548 -31.15 9.86 2.86
C PHE A 548 -30.79 8.43 3.25
N ILE A 549 -31.11 8.03 4.48
CA ILE A 549 -30.93 6.63 4.93
C ILE A 549 -31.81 5.69 4.09
N GLU A 550 -33.07 6.05 3.85
CA GLU A 550 -33.97 5.26 3.00
C GLU A 550 -33.43 5.14 1.56
N ALA A 551 -32.90 6.23 0.99
CA ALA A 551 -32.29 6.24 -0.34
C ALA A 551 -31.01 5.39 -0.40
N ALA A 552 -30.16 5.44 0.62
CA ALA A 552 -28.94 4.64 0.72
C ALA A 552 -29.26 3.13 0.83
N ILE A 553 -30.18 2.74 1.72
CA ILE A 553 -30.64 1.35 1.86
C ILE A 553 -31.25 0.83 0.55
N SER A 554 -32.07 1.66 -0.11
CA SER A 554 -32.64 1.33 -1.42
C SER A 554 -31.57 1.15 -2.49
N GLY A 555 -30.52 1.96 -2.45
CA GLY A 555 -29.41 1.93 -3.41
C GLY A 555 -28.59 0.65 -3.34
N TYR A 556 -28.43 0.11 -2.13
CA TYR A 556 -27.74 -1.15 -1.91
C TYR A 556 -28.34 -2.32 -2.72
N GLY A 557 -29.66 -2.29 -2.96
CA GLY A 557 -30.39 -3.29 -3.74
C GLY A 557 -30.14 -3.26 -5.26
N LEU A 558 -29.37 -2.31 -5.78
CA LEU A 558 -29.04 -2.19 -7.21
C LEU A 558 -27.82 -3.02 -7.64
N GLU A 559 -27.19 -3.72 -6.70
CA GLU A 559 -26.09 -4.67 -6.97
C GLU A 559 -24.87 -4.07 -7.70
N TYR A 560 -24.57 -2.80 -7.44
CA TYR A 560 -23.38 -2.11 -7.95
C TYR A 560 -22.36 -1.85 -6.84
N SER A 561 -21.16 -2.41 -6.98
CA SER A 561 -20.15 -2.45 -5.91
C SER A 561 -19.68 -1.08 -5.44
N GLU A 562 -19.32 -0.15 -6.33
CA GLU A 562 -18.90 1.23 -5.96
C GLU A 562 -20.02 1.97 -5.19
N LEU A 563 -21.30 1.75 -5.54
CA LEU A 563 -22.42 2.32 -4.78
C LEU A 563 -22.55 1.69 -3.38
N ARG A 564 -22.32 0.38 -3.24
CA ARG A 564 -22.39 -0.29 -1.93
C ARG A 564 -21.23 0.12 -1.02
N GLU A 565 -20.03 0.26 -1.58
CA GLU A 565 -18.85 0.81 -0.92
C GLU A 565 -19.16 2.20 -0.31
N TYR A 566 -19.58 3.17 -1.14
CA TYR A 566 -19.91 4.52 -0.65
C TYR A 566 -21.16 4.57 0.23
N THR A 567 -22.06 3.58 0.10
CA THR A 567 -23.18 3.43 1.04
C THR A 567 -22.69 3.04 2.44
N HIS A 568 -21.69 2.16 2.55
CA HIS A 568 -21.06 1.83 3.84
C HIS A 568 -20.32 3.03 4.41
N GLY A 569 -19.55 3.75 3.59
CA GLY A 569 -18.91 5.01 4.00
C GLY A 569 -19.92 6.05 4.52
N PHE A 570 -21.05 6.21 3.84
CA PHE A 570 -22.15 7.07 4.32
C PHE A 570 -22.70 6.61 5.67
N PHE A 571 -22.93 5.31 5.87
CA PHE A 571 -23.42 4.80 7.15
C PHE A 571 -22.39 4.95 8.27
N SER A 572 -21.09 4.83 7.97
CA SER A 572 -19.99 5.11 8.90
C SER A 572 -20.05 6.56 9.41
N ASN A 573 -20.14 7.53 8.50
CA ASN A 573 -20.29 8.95 8.84
C ASN A 573 -21.55 9.20 9.68
N VAL A 574 -22.68 8.58 9.31
CA VAL A 574 -23.93 8.70 10.07
C VAL A 574 -23.81 8.10 11.47
N ALA A 575 -23.10 6.98 11.64
CA ALA A 575 -22.89 6.37 12.94
C ALA A 575 -22.09 7.27 13.87
N GLU A 576 -21.05 7.93 13.36
CA GLU A 576 -20.25 8.90 14.09
C GLU A 576 -21.09 10.12 14.52
N ILE A 577 -21.88 10.68 13.61
CA ILE A 577 -22.70 11.87 13.89
C ILE A 577 -23.82 11.57 14.88
N LEU A 578 -24.54 10.46 14.70
CA LEU A 578 -25.73 10.17 15.50
C LEU A 578 -25.40 9.53 16.85
N GLU A 579 -24.27 8.83 16.96
CA GLU A 579 -23.92 8.00 18.12
C GLU A 579 -25.10 7.10 18.56
N ASP A 580 -25.71 7.40 19.71
CA ASP A 580 -26.86 6.68 20.26
C ASP A 580 -28.11 6.75 19.36
N GLY A 581 -28.25 7.79 18.53
CA GLY A 581 -29.32 7.91 17.53
C GLY A 581 -29.26 6.85 16.42
N MET A 582 -28.10 6.24 16.19
CA MET A 582 -27.89 5.21 15.17
C MET A 582 -28.55 3.87 15.53
N VAL A 583 -28.86 3.65 16.81
CA VAL A 583 -29.38 2.37 17.32
C VAL A 583 -30.66 1.92 16.60
N GLN A 584 -31.52 2.86 16.18
CA GLN A 584 -32.75 2.54 15.46
C GLN A 584 -32.50 2.00 14.03
N TYR A 585 -31.34 2.28 13.43
CA TYR A 585 -30.98 1.88 12.08
C TYR A 585 -30.11 0.62 12.03
N LEU A 586 -29.45 0.25 13.13
CA LEU A 586 -28.60 -0.95 13.21
C LEU A 586 -29.26 -2.23 12.67
N PRO A 587 -30.55 -2.54 12.97
CA PRO A 587 -31.20 -3.75 12.46
C PRO A 587 -31.31 -3.81 10.93
N HIS A 588 -31.17 -2.67 10.25
CA HIS A 588 -31.25 -2.56 8.79
C HIS A 588 -29.88 -2.49 8.14
N VAL A 589 -28.92 -1.77 8.72
CA VAL A 589 -27.61 -1.53 8.07
C VAL A 589 -26.56 -2.60 8.40
N VAL A 590 -26.56 -3.16 9.62
CA VAL A 590 -25.58 -4.19 10.00
C VAL A 590 -25.70 -5.45 9.14
N PRO A 591 -26.91 -5.96 8.82
CA PRO A 591 -27.04 -7.09 7.90
C PRO A 591 -26.48 -6.83 6.50
N LEU A 592 -26.52 -5.58 6.01
CA LEU A 592 -25.92 -5.21 4.71
C LEU A 592 -24.40 -5.29 4.78
N ALA A 593 -23.79 -4.74 5.85
CA ALA A 593 -22.36 -4.85 6.07
C ALA A 593 -21.91 -6.32 6.21
N PHE A 594 -22.67 -7.15 6.93
CA PHE A 594 -22.42 -8.60 6.98
C PHE A 594 -22.50 -9.27 5.61
N ALA A 595 -23.44 -8.88 4.75
CA ALA A 595 -23.55 -9.42 3.40
C ALA A 595 -22.30 -9.08 2.58
N SER A 596 -21.88 -7.82 2.56
CA SER A 596 -20.68 -7.35 1.85
C SER A 596 -19.38 -8.01 2.37
N CYS A 597 -19.21 -8.12 3.68
CA CYS A 597 -18.03 -8.79 4.28
C CYS A 597 -17.93 -10.27 3.88
N ASN A 598 -19.07 -10.93 3.67
CA ASN A 598 -19.15 -12.34 3.33
C ASN A 598 -19.32 -12.60 1.81
N LEU A 599 -19.16 -11.58 0.96
CA LEU A 599 -19.16 -11.79 -0.49
C LEU A 599 -18.06 -12.77 -0.92
N ASP A 600 -18.39 -13.54 -1.96
CA ASP A 600 -17.43 -14.38 -2.67
C ASP A 600 -16.70 -13.50 -3.69
N ASP A 601 -15.41 -13.34 -3.48
CA ASP A 601 -14.58 -12.41 -4.27
C ASP A 601 -14.14 -13.04 -5.60
N GLY A 602 -14.63 -14.24 -5.87
CA GLY A 602 -14.40 -14.93 -7.13
C GLY A 602 -13.07 -15.68 -7.18
N SER A 603 -12.52 -16.10 -6.02
CA SER A 603 -11.30 -16.94 -5.95
C SER A 603 -11.50 -18.36 -6.53
N ALA A 604 -12.31 -18.49 -7.57
CA ALA A 604 -12.24 -19.59 -8.51
C ALA A 604 -10.90 -19.47 -9.22
N VAL A 605 -9.99 -20.37 -8.86
CA VAL A 605 -8.83 -20.72 -9.67
C VAL A 605 -9.35 -20.90 -11.09
N ASP A 606 -9.00 -19.99 -12.00
CA ASP A 606 -9.27 -20.19 -13.42
C ASP A 606 -8.45 -21.43 -13.82
N ILE A 607 -9.17 -22.51 -14.11
CA ILE A 607 -8.57 -23.71 -14.68
C ILE A 607 -8.20 -23.30 -16.11
N ASP A 608 -6.98 -22.81 -16.26
CA ASP A 608 -6.41 -22.54 -17.57
C ASP A 608 -6.30 -23.89 -18.29
N ASP A 609 -7.29 -24.18 -19.14
CA ASP A 609 -7.20 -25.19 -20.19
C ASP A 609 -6.29 -24.60 -21.29
N SER A 610 -5.03 -24.32 -20.98
CA SER A 610 -4.04 -23.88 -21.96
C SER A 610 -3.67 -25.05 -22.88
N ASP A 611 -4.33 -25.09 -24.04
CA ASP A 611 -3.85 -25.68 -25.28
C ASP A 611 -4.48 -24.90 -26.47
N ASP A 612 -3.73 -23.89 -26.93
CA ASP A 612 -3.59 -23.35 -28.30
C ASP A 612 -4.65 -22.41 -28.91
N ASP A 613 -4.09 -21.32 -29.46
CA ASP A 613 -4.52 -20.59 -30.63
C ASP A 613 -5.08 -21.46 -31.77
N ASN A 614 -5.94 -20.80 -32.56
CA ASN A 614 -6.58 -21.23 -33.80
C ASN A 614 -7.84 -22.10 -33.68
N GLU A 615 -8.94 -21.45 -34.06
CA GLU A 615 -10.06 -21.96 -34.84
C GLU A 615 -10.12 -23.50 -35.05
N ASN A 616 -11.19 -24.10 -34.52
CA ASN A 616 -11.71 -25.43 -34.84
C ASN A 616 -11.07 -26.66 -34.17
N VAL A 617 -11.27 -26.83 -32.86
CA VAL A 617 -11.54 -28.17 -32.28
C VAL A 617 -12.74 -28.12 -31.35
N ASN A 618 -13.92 -28.01 -31.95
CA ASN A 618 -15.15 -28.68 -31.53
C ASN A 618 -15.22 -29.20 -30.07
N GLY A 619 -15.83 -28.41 -29.17
CA GLY A 619 -16.82 -28.74 -28.11
C GLY A 619 -16.71 -30.04 -27.30
N PHE A 620 -15.76 -30.15 -26.38
CA PHE A 620 -15.89 -31.10 -25.26
C PHE A 620 -15.73 -30.40 -23.91
N GLY A 621 -16.45 -29.29 -23.74
CA GLY A 621 -16.64 -28.62 -22.45
C GLY A 621 -17.69 -29.38 -21.64
N GLY A 622 -17.36 -29.73 -20.40
CA GLY A 622 -18.31 -30.31 -19.44
C GLY A 622 -18.31 -31.83 -19.35
N VAL A 623 -17.26 -32.40 -18.76
CA VAL A 623 -17.36 -33.70 -18.07
C VAL A 623 -16.63 -33.60 -16.73
N SER A 624 -17.31 -33.03 -15.74
CA SER A 624 -17.01 -33.30 -14.34
C SER A 624 -17.10 -34.82 -14.12
N SER A 625 -16.03 -35.42 -13.59
CA SER A 625 -16.11 -36.76 -13.04
C SER A 625 -16.51 -36.65 -11.58
N ASP A 626 -17.72 -37.13 -11.29
CA ASP A 626 -18.32 -37.33 -9.96
C ASP A 626 -17.61 -38.43 -9.13
N ASP A 627 -16.29 -38.57 -9.24
CA ASP A 627 -15.48 -39.47 -8.41
C ASP A 627 -14.37 -38.65 -7.73
N GLU A 628 -14.54 -38.41 -6.43
CA GLU A 628 -13.53 -37.91 -5.50
C GLU A 628 -12.25 -38.77 -5.59
N ALA A 629 -11.25 -38.26 -6.28
CA ALA A 629 -9.86 -38.64 -6.09
C ALA A 629 -9.04 -37.36 -6.14
N HIS A 630 -8.19 -37.16 -5.13
CA HIS A 630 -7.30 -36.04 -4.90
C HIS A 630 -6.41 -35.70 -6.11
N ASP A 631 -6.95 -35.03 -7.12
CA ASP A 631 -6.17 -34.19 -8.02
C ASP A 631 -6.26 -32.78 -7.44
N GLU A 632 -5.16 -32.30 -6.86
CA GLU A 632 -5.00 -30.88 -6.54
C GLU A 632 -5.22 -30.09 -7.84
N PRO A 633 -6.17 -29.15 -7.87
CA PRO A 633 -6.37 -28.30 -9.04
C PRO A 633 -5.10 -27.48 -9.26
N ARG A 634 -4.61 -27.52 -10.51
CA ARG A 634 -3.47 -26.72 -10.99
C ARG A 634 -3.82 -25.24 -10.80
N MET A 635 -3.19 -24.59 -9.80
CA MET A 635 -3.30 -23.16 -9.58
C MET A 635 -2.29 -22.44 -10.45
N ARG A 636 -2.74 -21.58 -11.37
CA ARG A 636 -1.90 -20.51 -11.92
C ARG A 636 -2.59 -19.15 -12.00
N ASN A 637 -3.91 -19.08 -12.21
CA ASN A 637 -4.59 -17.79 -12.36
C ASN A 637 -5.70 -17.61 -11.32
N ILE A 638 -5.52 -16.66 -10.40
CA ILE A 638 -6.57 -16.21 -9.47
C ILE A 638 -7.27 -15.01 -10.14
N SER A 639 -8.53 -15.18 -10.54
CA SER A 639 -9.35 -14.04 -10.96
C SER A 639 -9.88 -13.35 -9.71
N ILE A 640 -9.51 -12.09 -9.49
CA ILE A 640 -9.95 -11.28 -8.34
C ILE A 640 -10.87 -10.17 -8.86
N ARG A 641 -12.05 -10.01 -8.26
CA ARG A 641 -12.96 -8.90 -8.58
C ARG A 641 -12.64 -7.71 -7.68
N THR A 642 -11.82 -6.77 -8.15
CA THR A 642 -11.35 -5.59 -7.40
C THR A 642 -12.48 -4.80 -6.72
N GLY A 643 -13.54 -4.44 -7.44
CA GLY A 643 -14.66 -3.70 -6.83
C GLY A 643 -15.37 -4.43 -5.67
N VAL A 644 -15.28 -5.78 -5.58
CA VAL A 644 -15.81 -6.53 -4.43
C VAL A 644 -14.90 -6.37 -3.20
N LEU A 645 -13.59 -6.22 -3.42
CA LEU A 645 -12.61 -5.99 -2.35
C LEU A 645 -12.81 -4.62 -1.72
N ASP A 646 -13.02 -3.56 -2.52
CA ASP A 646 -13.30 -2.21 -2.03
C ASP A 646 -14.59 -2.19 -1.18
N GLU A 647 -15.66 -2.80 -1.71
CA GLU A 647 -16.93 -2.96 -0.99
C GLU A 647 -16.73 -3.71 0.35
N LYS A 648 -15.90 -4.75 0.36
CA LYS A 648 -15.59 -5.56 1.55
C LYS A 648 -14.78 -4.80 2.58
N ALA A 649 -13.77 -4.05 2.15
CA ALA A 649 -12.97 -3.19 3.02
C ALA A 649 -13.87 -2.12 3.69
N ALA A 650 -14.68 -1.41 2.90
CA ALA A 650 -15.62 -0.41 3.40
C ALA A 650 -16.66 -1.00 4.37
N ALA A 651 -17.19 -2.19 4.07
CA ALA A 651 -18.12 -2.88 4.97
C ALA A 651 -17.45 -3.31 6.29
N THR A 652 -16.21 -3.77 6.23
CA THR A 652 -15.41 -4.16 7.41
C THR A 652 -15.19 -2.94 8.31
N GLN A 653 -14.80 -1.81 7.73
CA GLN A 653 -14.66 -0.54 8.43
C GLN A 653 -15.97 -0.11 9.10
N ALA A 654 -17.09 -0.17 8.37
CA ALA A 654 -18.40 0.21 8.87
C ALA A 654 -18.82 -0.62 10.11
N LEU A 655 -18.55 -1.93 10.14
CA LEU A 655 -18.82 -2.75 11.32
C LEU A 655 -18.05 -2.26 12.56
N GLY A 656 -16.78 -1.89 12.38
CA GLY A 656 -15.97 -1.30 13.44
C GLY A 656 -16.57 0.00 13.96
N LEU A 657 -16.90 0.93 13.06
CA LEU A 657 -17.46 2.25 13.43
C LEU A 657 -18.86 2.14 14.06
N PHE A 658 -19.72 1.25 13.57
CA PHE A 658 -21.00 0.97 14.22
C PHE A 658 -20.80 0.51 15.68
N ALA A 659 -19.81 -0.35 15.93
CA ALA A 659 -19.48 -0.80 17.27
C ALA A 659 -18.96 0.35 18.14
N LEU A 660 -18.02 1.15 17.63
CA LEU A 660 -17.41 2.27 18.34
C LEU A 660 -18.44 3.29 18.83
N HIS A 661 -19.33 3.72 17.94
CA HIS A 661 -20.25 4.83 18.23
C HIS A 661 -21.52 4.41 18.95
N THR A 662 -21.95 3.14 18.83
CA THR A 662 -23.17 2.65 19.51
C THR A 662 -22.90 1.84 20.79
N LYS A 663 -21.65 1.46 21.04
CA LYS A 663 -21.15 0.88 22.30
C LYS A 663 -22.04 -0.28 22.80
N SER A 664 -22.63 -0.16 23.99
CA SER A 664 -23.46 -1.21 24.59
C SER A 664 -24.66 -1.64 23.74
N ALA A 665 -25.17 -0.76 22.87
CA ALA A 665 -26.29 -1.09 21.99
C ALA A 665 -25.91 -2.04 20.84
N TYR A 666 -24.61 -2.18 20.55
CA TYR A 666 -24.08 -3.08 19.53
C TYR A 666 -24.05 -4.55 19.97
N ALA A 667 -24.43 -4.87 21.22
CA ALA A 667 -24.41 -6.21 21.78
C ALA A 667 -25.00 -7.33 20.87
N PRO A 668 -26.10 -7.13 20.13
CA PRO A 668 -26.67 -8.17 19.27
C PRO A 668 -25.78 -8.60 18.10
N TYR A 669 -24.85 -7.74 17.69
CA TYR A 669 -24.02 -7.93 16.48
C TYR A 669 -22.57 -8.27 16.80
N LEU A 670 -22.15 -8.02 18.04
CA LEU A 670 -20.76 -8.08 18.48
C LEU A 670 -20.04 -9.41 18.15
N GLU A 671 -20.69 -10.55 18.38
CA GLU A 671 -20.09 -11.87 18.17
C GLU A 671 -19.80 -12.15 16.70
N GLU A 672 -20.75 -11.83 15.82
CA GLU A 672 -20.60 -12.03 14.38
C GLU A 672 -19.61 -11.03 13.77
N SER A 673 -19.67 -9.75 14.20
CA SER A 673 -18.68 -8.75 13.78
C SER A 673 -17.27 -9.16 14.18
N LEU A 674 -17.07 -9.67 15.40
CA LEU A 674 -15.76 -10.17 15.84
C LEU A 674 -15.30 -11.35 14.96
N ARG A 675 -16.19 -12.30 14.64
CA ARG A 675 -15.87 -13.44 13.76
C ARG A 675 -15.40 -12.98 12.38
N ILE A 676 -16.06 -11.97 11.82
CA ILE A 676 -15.71 -11.35 10.54
C ILE A 676 -14.34 -10.67 10.64
N MET A 677 -14.10 -9.85 11.67
CA MET A 677 -12.83 -9.16 11.89
C MET A 677 -11.66 -10.13 12.03
N VAL A 678 -11.82 -11.22 12.78
CA VAL A 678 -10.81 -12.26 12.93
C VAL A 678 -10.49 -12.91 11.57
N LYS A 679 -11.51 -13.21 10.75
CA LYS A 679 -11.31 -13.75 9.40
C LYS A 679 -10.58 -12.75 8.49
N HIS A 680 -10.96 -11.47 8.55
CA HIS A 680 -10.40 -10.42 7.71
C HIS A 680 -8.99 -9.99 8.12
N SER A 681 -8.60 -10.14 9.39
CA SER A 681 -7.23 -9.85 9.85
C SER A 681 -6.14 -10.72 9.22
N SER A 682 -6.50 -11.82 8.55
CA SER A 682 -5.59 -12.68 7.80
C SER A 682 -6.06 -12.86 6.36
N TYR A 683 -6.75 -11.86 5.81
CA TYR A 683 -7.20 -11.87 4.42
C TYR A 683 -6.04 -11.69 3.46
N PHE A 684 -6.17 -12.16 2.22
CA PHE A 684 -5.08 -12.05 1.25
C PHE A 684 -4.83 -10.59 0.82
N HIS A 685 -5.87 -9.76 0.79
CA HIS A 685 -5.80 -8.34 0.41
C HIS A 685 -5.52 -7.45 1.64
N GLU A 686 -4.54 -6.58 1.51
CA GLU A 686 -4.01 -5.66 2.51
C GLU A 686 -5.08 -4.69 3.04
N ASP A 687 -5.87 -4.04 2.17
CA ASP A 687 -6.91 -3.10 2.62
C ASP A 687 -7.95 -3.75 3.54
N VAL A 688 -8.35 -4.99 3.24
CA VAL A 688 -9.30 -5.74 4.08
C VAL A 688 -8.64 -6.08 5.42
N ARG A 689 -7.34 -6.42 5.43
CA ARG A 689 -6.59 -6.62 6.69
C ARG A 689 -6.51 -5.31 7.47
N LEU A 690 -6.16 -4.19 6.84
CA LEU A 690 -6.04 -2.88 7.45
C LEU A 690 -7.34 -2.47 8.15
N GLN A 691 -8.48 -2.55 7.45
CA GLN A 691 -9.78 -2.22 8.05
C GLN A 691 -10.17 -3.17 9.19
N ALA A 692 -9.77 -4.45 9.12
CA ALA A 692 -9.99 -5.39 10.21
C ALA A 692 -9.13 -5.07 11.45
N ILE A 693 -7.84 -4.77 11.26
CA ILE A 693 -6.92 -4.38 12.34
C ILE A 693 -7.42 -3.11 13.03
N THR A 694 -7.84 -2.10 12.28
CA THR A 694 -8.49 -0.89 12.82
C THR A 694 -9.80 -1.22 13.55
N GLY A 695 -10.65 -2.05 12.93
CA GLY A 695 -11.96 -2.42 13.47
C GLY A 695 -11.91 -3.24 14.76
N LEU A 696 -10.87 -4.06 14.98
CA LEU A 696 -10.72 -4.88 16.18
C LEU A 696 -10.64 -4.03 17.47
N LYS A 697 -9.97 -2.88 17.44
CA LYS A 697 -9.93 -1.92 18.56
C LYS A 697 -11.34 -1.40 18.87
N ASN A 698 -12.09 -1.03 17.83
CA ASN A 698 -13.45 -0.52 17.97
C ASN A 698 -14.41 -1.58 18.55
N ILE A 699 -14.27 -2.83 18.10
CA ILE A 699 -14.98 -3.98 18.64
C ILE A 699 -14.61 -4.20 20.11
N LEU A 700 -13.35 -4.04 20.48
CA LEU A 700 -12.90 -4.17 21.87
C LEU A 700 -13.53 -3.11 22.80
N ILE A 701 -13.59 -1.85 22.34
CA ILE A 701 -14.27 -0.76 23.07
C ILE A 701 -15.75 -1.08 23.27
N ALA A 702 -16.44 -1.52 22.22
CA ALA A 702 -17.85 -1.90 22.29
C ALA A 702 -18.05 -3.11 23.22
N ALA A 703 -17.23 -4.15 23.11
CA ALA A 703 -17.27 -5.33 23.97
C ALA A 703 -17.10 -4.96 25.44
N HIS A 704 -16.15 -4.08 25.76
CA HIS A 704 -15.97 -3.59 27.12
C HIS A 704 -17.24 -2.93 27.65
N ALA A 705 -17.87 -2.05 26.86
CA ALA A 705 -19.12 -1.39 27.23
C ALA A 705 -20.33 -2.35 27.36
N VAL A 706 -20.39 -3.42 26.56
CA VAL A 706 -21.44 -4.45 26.63
C VAL A 706 -21.29 -5.32 27.88
N PHE A 707 -20.07 -5.74 28.19
CA PHE A 707 -19.80 -6.76 29.20
C PHE A 707 -19.56 -6.20 30.61
N GLN A 708 -19.30 -4.90 30.78
CA GLN A 708 -19.27 -4.26 32.10
C GLN A 708 -20.57 -4.46 32.90
N VAL A 709 -21.71 -4.64 32.22
CA VAL A 709 -23.05 -4.68 32.84
C VAL A 709 -23.53 -6.13 33.11
N GLN A 710 -22.77 -7.15 32.71
CA GLN A 710 -23.17 -8.57 32.80
C GLN A 710 -22.40 -9.33 33.88
N ASN A 711 -23.08 -10.23 34.62
CA ASN A 711 -22.47 -11.01 35.71
C ASN A 711 -21.30 -11.92 35.24
N ASP A 712 -21.36 -12.47 34.02
CA ASP A 712 -20.28 -13.26 33.40
C ASP A 712 -19.45 -12.46 32.38
N GLY A 713 -19.72 -11.15 32.26
CA GLY A 713 -19.16 -10.31 31.20
C GLY A 713 -17.64 -10.14 31.29
N ALA A 714 -17.08 -10.10 32.50
CA ALA A 714 -15.64 -9.94 32.68
C ALA A 714 -14.81 -11.08 32.06
N ALA A 715 -15.34 -12.31 32.02
CA ALA A 715 -14.65 -13.44 31.39
C ALA A 715 -14.68 -13.32 29.86
N LYS A 716 -15.84 -13.01 29.28
CA LYS A 716 -16.01 -12.82 27.83
C LYS A 716 -15.21 -11.63 27.31
N ALA A 717 -15.22 -10.51 28.03
CA ALA A 717 -14.42 -9.34 27.67
C ALA A 717 -12.92 -9.68 27.64
N ARG A 718 -12.45 -10.52 28.57
CA ARG A 718 -11.06 -10.98 28.59
C ARG A 718 -10.71 -11.89 27.41
N GLU A 719 -11.60 -12.79 27.03
CA GLU A 719 -11.41 -13.66 25.86
C GLU A 719 -11.30 -12.86 24.55
N ILE A 720 -12.16 -11.85 24.37
CA ILE A 720 -12.10 -10.95 23.22
C ILE A 720 -10.79 -10.14 23.25
N PHE A 721 -10.42 -9.59 24.40
CA PHE A 721 -9.17 -8.85 24.58
C PHE A 721 -7.96 -9.73 24.22
N GLU A 722 -7.93 -10.97 24.69
CA GLU A 722 -6.87 -11.94 24.36
C GLU A 722 -6.80 -12.25 22.87
N SER A 723 -7.95 -12.45 22.22
CA SER A 723 -8.02 -12.66 20.77
C SER A 723 -7.47 -11.46 20.01
N VAL A 724 -7.86 -10.24 20.37
CA VAL A 724 -7.41 -9.00 19.71
C VAL A 724 -5.90 -8.82 19.87
N MET A 725 -5.38 -8.95 21.11
CA MET A 725 -3.94 -8.80 21.35
C MET A 725 -3.10 -9.85 20.63
N ASN A 726 -3.59 -11.09 20.54
CA ASN A 726 -2.91 -12.15 19.79
C ASN A 726 -2.84 -11.84 18.29
N ILE A 727 -3.91 -11.27 17.72
CA ILE A 727 -3.92 -10.84 16.32
C ILE A 727 -2.91 -9.73 16.09
N TYR A 728 -2.92 -8.66 16.90
CA TYR A 728 -1.96 -7.55 16.72
C TYR A 728 -0.51 -8.00 16.86
N ILE A 729 -0.18 -8.83 17.86
CA ILE A 729 1.17 -9.37 17.98
C ILE A 729 1.53 -10.22 16.77
N LYS A 730 0.62 -11.04 16.25
CA LYS A 730 0.88 -11.83 15.04
C LYS A 730 1.15 -10.92 13.85
N THR A 731 0.26 -9.96 13.58
CA THR A 731 0.38 -8.97 12.51
C THR A 731 1.72 -8.24 12.59
N MET A 732 2.12 -7.74 13.75
CA MET A 732 3.40 -7.04 13.95
C MET A 732 4.64 -7.84 13.52
N ASN A 733 4.60 -9.18 13.58
CA ASN A 733 5.74 -10.03 13.25
C ASN A 733 5.64 -10.67 11.85
N GLU A 734 4.43 -10.95 11.38
CA GLU A 734 4.20 -11.87 10.24
C GLU A 734 3.54 -11.22 9.02
N ASP A 735 2.91 -10.04 9.15
CA ASP A 735 2.31 -9.37 8.00
C ASP A 735 3.41 -8.79 7.09
N ASP A 736 3.18 -8.87 5.78
CA ASP A 736 4.09 -8.40 4.74
C ASP A 736 3.83 -6.94 4.37
N ASP A 737 2.66 -6.41 4.70
CA ASP A 737 2.31 -5.01 4.46
C ASP A 737 2.71 -4.10 5.63
N LYS A 738 3.36 -2.97 5.32
CA LYS A 738 3.88 -2.04 6.31
C LYS A 738 2.80 -1.22 6.99
N GLU A 739 1.76 -0.83 6.27
CA GLU A 739 0.66 -0.03 6.81
C GLU A 739 -0.20 -0.86 7.76
N VAL A 740 -0.47 -2.13 7.43
CA VAL A 740 -1.18 -3.06 8.31
C VAL A 740 -0.39 -3.27 9.62
N VAL A 741 0.93 -3.40 9.55
CA VAL A 741 1.81 -3.49 10.74
C VAL A 741 1.81 -2.20 11.55
N ALA A 742 1.95 -1.04 10.88
CA ALA A 742 1.91 0.27 11.54
C ALA A 742 0.59 0.47 12.30
N GLN A 743 -0.54 0.15 11.66
CA GLN A 743 -1.85 0.24 12.27
C GLN A 743 -2.01 -0.69 13.49
N ALA A 744 -1.40 -1.88 13.47
CA ALA A 744 -1.36 -2.76 14.63
C ALA A 744 -0.55 -2.14 15.78
N CYS A 745 0.61 -1.52 15.50
CA CYS A 745 1.42 -0.79 16.49
C CYS A 745 0.63 0.37 17.11
N MET A 746 0.01 1.22 16.29
CA MET A 746 -0.83 2.34 16.76
C MET A 746 -2.02 1.84 17.60
N SER A 747 -2.69 0.77 17.15
CA SER A 747 -3.81 0.18 17.89
C SER A 747 -3.37 -0.35 19.26
N VAL A 748 -2.17 -0.94 19.37
CA VAL A 748 -1.59 -1.37 20.64
C VAL A 748 -1.29 -0.16 21.54
N ALA A 749 -0.67 0.89 21.02
CA ALA A 749 -0.38 2.11 21.79
C ALA A 749 -1.66 2.73 22.37
N ASP A 750 -2.71 2.80 21.56
CA ASP A 750 -4.02 3.28 21.99
C ASP A 750 -4.68 2.38 23.04
N ILE A 751 -4.61 1.05 22.88
CA ILE A 751 -5.18 0.13 23.87
C ILE A 751 -4.42 0.25 25.20
N ILE A 752 -3.10 0.44 25.19
CA ILE A 752 -2.32 0.70 26.40
C ILE A 752 -2.82 1.96 27.12
N LYS A 753 -3.09 3.03 26.35
CA LYS A 753 -3.63 4.29 26.88
C LYS A 753 -5.05 4.13 27.43
N ASP A 754 -5.93 3.44 26.72
CA ASP A 754 -7.36 3.34 27.04
C ASP A 754 -7.66 2.32 28.15
N PHE A 755 -6.94 1.20 28.20
CA PHE A 755 -7.18 0.10 29.14
C PHE A 755 -6.17 0.03 30.30
N GLY A 756 -5.02 0.71 30.16
CA GLY A 756 -3.98 0.80 31.18
C GLY A 756 -3.10 -0.44 31.32
N TYR A 757 -2.00 -0.29 32.07
CA TYR A 757 -0.96 -1.32 32.20
C TYR A 757 -1.45 -2.69 32.68
N VAL A 758 -2.37 -2.73 33.65
CA VAL A 758 -2.84 -3.99 34.25
C VAL A 758 -3.52 -4.90 33.23
N ALA A 759 -4.20 -4.34 32.22
CA ALA A 759 -4.83 -5.13 31.16
C ALA A 759 -3.78 -5.71 30.19
N ILE A 760 -2.68 -4.98 29.97
CA ILE A 760 -1.65 -5.31 28.97
C ILE A 760 -0.49 -6.12 29.55
N GLU A 761 -0.28 -6.11 30.86
CA GLU A 761 0.80 -6.82 31.56
C GLU A 761 1.04 -8.27 31.06
N PRO A 762 0.00 -9.11 30.81
CA PRO A 762 0.21 -10.47 30.32
C PRO A 762 0.84 -10.57 28.92
N TYR A 763 0.69 -9.53 28.10
CA TYR A 763 1.13 -9.48 26.70
C TYR A 763 2.45 -8.72 26.52
N MET A 764 2.86 -7.92 27.51
CA MET A 764 4.06 -7.08 27.46
C MET A 764 5.32 -7.80 26.97
N PRO A 765 5.67 -9.04 27.42
CA PRO A 765 6.88 -9.69 26.94
C PRO A 765 6.91 -9.90 25.41
N ARG A 766 5.77 -10.30 24.84
CA ARG A 766 5.62 -10.53 23.39
C ARG A 766 5.57 -9.21 22.62
N LEU A 767 4.90 -8.20 23.17
CA LEU A 767 4.88 -6.85 22.57
C LEU A 767 6.29 -6.27 22.48
N VAL A 768 7.07 -6.35 23.57
CA VAL A 768 8.46 -5.88 23.59
C VAL A 768 9.34 -6.65 22.61
N GLU A 769 9.15 -7.96 22.49
CA GLU A 769 9.85 -8.78 21.49
C GLU A 769 9.51 -8.34 20.07
N SER A 770 8.23 -8.13 19.75
CA SER A 770 7.80 -7.62 18.44
C SER A 770 8.31 -6.21 18.15
N THR A 771 8.24 -5.29 19.11
CA THR A 771 8.84 -3.95 18.97
C THR A 771 10.35 -4.03 18.74
N LEU A 772 11.04 -4.96 19.40
CA LEU A 772 12.47 -5.17 19.20
C LEU A 772 12.79 -5.70 17.79
N VAL A 773 12.00 -6.64 17.28
CA VAL A 773 12.13 -7.15 15.89
C VAL A 773 11.95 -6.01 14.89
N LEU A 774 10.93 -5.17 15.08
CA LEU A 774 10.65 -4.03 14.21
C LEU A 774 11.75 -2.95 14.26
N LEU A 775 12.25 -2.61 15.45
CA LEU A 775 13.39 -1.68 15.60
C LEU A 775 14.70 -2.24 15.03
N LYS A 776 14.83 -3.56 14.93
CA LYS A 776 15.98 -4.20 14.26
C LYS A 776 15.80 -4.30 12.75
N GLN A 777 14.64 -3.94 12.22
CA GLN A 777 14.27 -4.11 10.82
C GLN A 777 14.26 -5.59 10.41
N GLU A 778 13.82 -6.47 11.32
CA GLU A 778 13.81 -7.93 11.16
C GLU A 778 12.39 -8.49 10.93
N SER A 779 11.34 -7.66 10.87
CA SER A 779 9.97 -8.13 10.60
C SER A 779 9.76 -8.46 9.12
N VAL A 780 8.76 -9.30 8.80
CA VAL A 780 8.47 -9.75 7.42
C VAL A 780 8.29 -8.56 6.47
N CYS A 781 7.50 -7.54 6.85
CA CYS A 781 7.29 -6.33 6.05
C CYS A 781 8.54 -5.45 5.82
N GLN A 782 9.63 -5.70 6.55
CA GLN A 782 10.90 -4.96 6.45
C GLN A 782 11.99 -5.74 5.72
N GLN A 783 11.83 -7.05 5.56
CA GLN A 783 12.80 -7.91 4.89
C GLN A 783 12.63 -7.82 3.37
N ILE A 784 13.32 -6.86 2.74
CA ILE A 784 13.50 -6.85 1.28
C ILE A 784 14.77 -7.66 0.97
N GLU A 785 14.64 -8.77 0.23
CA GLU A 785 15.76 -9.63 -0.14
C GLU A 785 16.74 -8.90 -1.07
N SER A 786 17.73 -8.21 -0.49
CA SER A 786 18.81 -7.58 -1.25
C SER A 786 19.94 -8.59 -1.46
N ASP A 787 20.16 -8.98 -2.73
CA ASP A 787 21.26 -9.83 -3.19
C ASP A 787 22.67 -9.18 -3.07
N SER A 788 22.81 -8.06 -2.35
CA SER A 788 24.03 -7.25 -2.39
C SER A 788 24.43 -6.65 -1.04
N ASP A 789 25.66 -6.94 -0.61
CA ASP A 789 26.38 -6.28 0.50
C ASP A 789 26.72 -4.79 0.20
N ILE A 790 25.90 -4.07 -0.55
CA ILE A 790 26.13 -2.65 -0.84
C ILE A 790 25.69 -1.85 0.39
N ASP A 791 26.64 -1.12 0.98
CA ASP A 791 26.47 -0.28 2.18
C ASP A 791 25.16 0.54 2.15
N ASP A 792 24.45 0.50 3.29
CA ASP A 792 23.18 1.13 3.72
C ASP A 792 23.05 2.67 3.55
N ASP A 793 23.83 3.32 2.68
CA ASP A 793 23.77 4.79 2.48
C ASP A 793 22.50 5.27 1.73
N ASP A 794 21.65 4.34 1.27
CA ASP A 794 20.36 4.59 0.61
C ASP A 794 19.16 4.13 1.44
N THR A 795 19.30 3.98 2.77
CA THR A 795 18.11 3.67 3.58
C THR A 795 17.24 4.93 3.73
N GLU A 796 16.04 4.90 3.17
CA GLU A 796 15.02 5.93 3.38
C GLU A 796 14.32 5.72 4.73
N HIS A 797 13.80 6.82 5.31
CA HIS A 797 12.96 6.73 6.50
C HIS A 797 11.60 6.21 6.07
N ASP A 798 11.15 5.15 6.73
CA ASP A 798 9.80 4.62 6.53
C ASP A 798 8.88 5.30 7.55
N GLU A 799 8.33 6.45 7.16
CA GLU A 799 7.57 7.32 8.04
C GLU A 799 6.40 6.59 8.70
N VAL A 800 5.56 5.92 7.90
CA VAL A 800 4.37 5.22 8.38
C VAL A 800 4.72 4.14 9.41
N LEU A 801 5.67 3.25 9.08
CA LEU A 801 5.98 2.12 9.95
C LEU A 801 6.82 2.54 11.17
N MET A 802 7.88 3.30 10.94
CA MET A 802 8.85 3.56 12.00
C MET A 802 8.33 4.57 13.02
N ASP A 803 7.51 5.54 12.61
CA ASP A 803 6.88 6.45 13.55
C ASP A 803 5.92 5.67 14.47
N ALA A 804 5.07 4.80 13.91
CA ALA A 804 4.18 3.92 14.68
C ALA A 804 4.93 2.96 15.63
N VAL A 805 6.07 2.42 15.20
CA VAL A 805 6.94 1.59 16.06
C VAL A 805 7.56 2.41 17.18
N SER A 806 7.99 3.63 16.89
CA SER A 806 8.62 4.51 17.87
C SER A 806 7.62 4.96 18.94
N ASP A 807 6.35 5.17 18.59
CA ASP A 807 5.25 5.55 19.49
C ASP A 807 4.89 4.49 20.53
N LEU A 808 5.23 3.21 20.29
CA LEU A 808 5.09 2.16 21.29
C LEU A 808 5.96 2.42 22.53
N LEU A 809 7.15 3.03 22.36
CA LEU A 809 8.08 3.25 23.46
C LEU A 809 7.54 4.28 24.47
N PRO A 810 7.09 5.48 24.04
CA PRO A 810 6.33 6.39 24.88
C PRO A 810 5.10 5.74 25.52
N ALA A 811 4.31 4.97 24.76
CA ALA A 811 3.14 4.28 25.32
C ALA A 811 3.52 3.31 26.47
N PHE A 812 4.59 2.53 26.31
CA PHE A 812 5.12 1.68 27.38
C PHE A 812 5.63 2.51 28.56
N ALA A 813 6.38 3.59 28.31
CA ALA A 813 6.90 4.47 29.35
C ALA A 813 5.76 5.10 30.16
N LYS A 814 4.71 5.60 29.52
CA LYS A 814 3.52 6.18 30.14
C LYS A 814 2.77 5.20 31.03
N ALA A 815 2.64 3.96 30.58
CA ALA A 815 1.93 2.92 31.31
C ALA A 815 2.72 2.37 32.51
N MET A 816 4.06 2.28 32.39
CA MET A 816 4.92 1.62 33.38
C MET A 816 5.70 2.59 34.29
N GLY A 817 5.85 3.85 33.88
CA GLY A 817 6.73 4.82 34.50
C GLY A 817 8.15 4.27 34.69
N THR A 818 8.69 4.40 35.90
CA THR A 818 10.04 3.91 36.23
C THR A 818 10.25 2.40 36.03
N HIS A 819 9.19 1.59 35.99
CA HIS A 819 9.28 0.15 35.75
C HIS A 819 9.61 -0.20 34.29
N PHE A 820 9.54 0.77 33.37
CA PHE A 820 9.95 0.59 31.97
C PHE A 820 11.47 0.42 31.79
N ALA A 821 12.27 0.91 32.75
CA ALA A 821 13.74 0.93 32.65
C ALA A 821 14.42 -0.37 32.15
N PRO A 822 14.10 -1.59 32.65
CA PRO A 822 14.68 -2.83 32.14
C PRO A 822 14.29 -3.15 30.69
N ILE A 823 13.09 -2.76 30.25
CA ILE A 823 12.63 -2.93 28.86
C ILE A 823 13.31 -1.89 27.97
N PHE A 824 13.35 -0.63 28.40
CA PHE A 824 14.02 0.42 27.63
C PHE A 824 15.50 0.09 27.37
N ALA A 825 16.18 -0.55 28.32
CA ALA A 825 17.56 -1.01 28.15
C ALA A 825 17.74 -1.97 26.96
N THR A 826 16.72 -2.75 26.59
CA THR A 826 16.79 -3.65 25.42
C THR A 826 16.43 -2.94 24.11
N LEU A 827 15.65 -1.86 24.17
CA LEU A 827 15.17 -1.11 23.00
C LEU A 827 16.07 0.08 22.63
N PHE A 828 16.85 0.60 23.58
CA PHE A 828 17.66 1.81 23.42
C PHE A 828 18.69 1.71 22.29
N ASP A 829 19.54 0.68 22.29
CA ASP A 829 20.59 0.53 21.27
C ASP A 829 20.00 0.33 19.85
N PRO A 830 18.97 -0.50 19.64
CA PRO A 830 18.23 -0.56 18.37
C PRO A 830 17.69 0.81 17.92
N LEU A 831 17.00 1.55 18.80
CA LEU A 831 16.48 2.89 18.50
C LEU A 831 17.62 3.86 18.10
N MET A 832 18.73 3.85 18.83
CA MET A 832 19.85 4.75 18.56
C MET A 832 20.58 4.46 17.25
N LYS A 833 20.35 3.32 16.58
CA LYS A 833 20.88 3.10 15.21
C LYS A 833 20.31 4.10 14.21
N PHE A 834 19.06 4.52 14.40
CA PHE A 834 18.37 5.51 13.55
C PHE A 834 18.92 6.93 13.75
N ALA A 835 19.55 7.22 14.89
CA ALA A 835 20.16 8.52 15.17
C ALA A 835 21.52 8.76 14.48
N LYS A 836 22.07 7.78 13.76
CA LYS A 836 23.40 7.89 13.13
C LYS A 836 23.43 8.95 12.03
N GLY A 837 24.60 9.55 11.80
CA GLY A 837 24.76 10.57 10.77
C GLY A 837 24.61 10.07 9.32
N SER A 838 24.70 8.75 9.09
CA SER A 838 24.42 8.12 7.79
C SER A 838 22.94 7.92 7.51
N ARG A 839 22.07 8.11 8.51
CA ARG A 839 20.62 7.97 8.38
C ARG A 839 19.97 9.29 7.96
N PRO A 840 18.79 9.25 7.30
CA PRO A 840 17.93 10.40 7.02
C PRO A 840 17.73 11.36 8.20
N ALA A 841 17.32 12.60 7.90
CA ALA A 841 17.07 13.59 8.95
C ALA A 841 15.83 13.25 9.77
N GLN A 842 14.80 12.72 9.11
CA GLN A 842 13.52 12.27 9.65
C GLN A 842 13.72 11.20 10.73
N ASP A 843 14.61 10.23 10.52
CA ASP A 843 14.97 9.25 11.55
C ASP A 843 15.45 9.90 12.86
N ARG A 844 16.26 10.97 12.75
CA ARG A 844 16.75 11.69 13.92
C ARG A 844 15.62 12.45 14.60
N THR A 845 14.68 13.01 13.82
CA THR A 845 13.46 13.64 14.32
C THR A 845 12.64 12.67 15.14
N MET A 846 12.34 11.49 14.57
CA MET A 846 11.62 10.39 15.21
C MET A 846 12.31 9.97 16.51
N VAL A 847 13.63 9.70 16.47
CA VAL A 847 14.37 9.29 17.68
C VAL A 847 14.33 10.36 18.77
N VAL A 848 14.52 11.64 18.42
CA VAL A 848 14.49 12.73 19.40
C VAL A 848 13.10 12.89 20.02
N ALA A 849 12.03 12.81 19.22
CA ALA A 849 10.65 12.86 19.69
C ALA A 849 10.35 11.70 20.66
N CYS A 850 10.61 10.46 20.23
CA CYS A 850 10.45 9.26 21.05
C CYS A 850 11.23 9.36 22.38
N LEU A 851 12.49 9.80 22.35
CA LEU A 851 13.31 9.93 23.55
C LEU A 851 12.80 11.02 24.51
N ALA A 852 12.19 12.08 23.98
CA ALA A 852 11.64 13.16 24.80
C ALA A 852 10.48 12.67 25.67
N GLU A 853 9.51 11.98 25.06
CA GLU A 853 8.35 11.43 25.77
C GLU A 853 8.75 10.28 26.69
N VAL A 854 9.67 9.40 26.26
CA VAL A 854 10.22 8.37 27.15
C VAL A 854 10.92 9.01 28.36
N ALA A 855 11.67 10.10 28.17
CA ALA A 855 12.30 10.82 29.28
C ALA A 855 11.26 11.44 30.23
N GLN A 856 10.16 11.98 29.70
CA GLN A 856 9.06 12.55 30.47
C GLN A 856 8.38 11.50 31.34
N ASP A 857 8.01 10.36 30.76
CA ASP A 857 7.15 9.37 31.40
C ASP A 857 7.93 8.31 32.20
N MET A 858 9.10 7.85 31.71
CA MET A 858 9.96 6.94 32.47
C MET A 858 10.59 7.65 33.69
N GLY A 859 10.88 8.95 33.55
CA GLY A 859 11.42 9.78 34.62
C GLY A 859 12.87 9.44 34.99
N ALA A 860 13.17 9.42 36.29
CA ALA A 860 14.54 9.35 36.84
C ALA A 860 15.50 8.30 36.24
N PRO A 861 15.07 7.08 35.83
CA PRO A 861 15.95 6.12 35.16
C PRO A 861 16.62 6.63 33.88
N ILE A 862 16.08 7.66 33.22
CA ILE A 862 16.69 8.26 32.02
C ILE A 862 18.09 8.83 32.29
N ALA A 863 18.43 9.11 33.55
CA ALA A 863 19.75 9.59 33.98
C ALA A 863 20.91 8.69 33.53
N ALA A 864 20.67 7.38 33.32
CA ALA A 864 21.66 6.43 32.82
C ALA A 864 22.02 6.63 31.33
N TYR A 865 21.15 7.30 30.55
CA TYR A 865 21.26 7.45 29.10
C TYR A 865 21.61 8.88 28.66
N VAL A 866 21.56 9.86 29.58
CA VAL A 866 21.83 11.28 29.30
C VAL A 866 23.13 11.48 28.50
N ASP A 867 24.21 10.79 28.87
CA ASP A 867 25.50 10.94 28.20
C ASP A 867 25.51 10.46 26.74
N ALA A 868 24.67 9.47 26.42
CA ALA A 868 24.52 8.94 25.08
C ALA A 868 23.56 9.79 24.23
N ILE A 869 22.50 10.34 24.84
CA ILE A 869 21.45 11.08 24.15
C ILE A 869 21.83 12.56 23.93
N MET A 870 22.41 13.21 24.94
CA MET A 870 22.62 14.67 24.95
C MET A 870 23.41 15.20 23.74
N PRO A 871 24.48 14.53 23.24
CA PRO A 871 25.18 15.01 22.04
C PRO A 871 24.31 15.10 20.78
N LEU A 872 23.37 14.16 20.61
CA LEU A 872 22.40 14.17 19.51
C LEU A 872 21.46 15.37 19.66
N VAL A 873 20.84 15.50 20.82
CA VAL A 873 19.83 16.55 21.08
C VAL A 873 20.44 17.95 20.96
N LEU A 874 21.65 18.16 21.48
CA LEU A 874 22.38 19.44 21.32
C LEU A 874 22.69 19.78 19.86
N LYS A 875 22.92 18.78 19.01
CA LYS A 875 23.10 18.98 17.57
C LYS A 875 21.78 19.37 16.91
N GLU A 876 20.69 18.70 17.25
CA GLU A 876 19.36 18.94 16.65
C GLU A 876 18.71 20.26 17.10
N LEU A 877 19.12 20.84 18.25
CA LEU A 877 18.77 22.23 18.61
C LEU A 877 19.23 23.27 17.56
N ALA A 878 20.23 22.93 16.75
CA ALA A 878 20.74 23.75 15.67
C ALA A 878 20.34 23.23 14.27
N SER A 879 19.31 22.37 14.19
CA SER A 879 18.80 21.82 12.93
C SER A 879 18.20 22.90 12.04
N SER A 880 18.24 22.70 10.72
CA SER A 880 17.53 23.54 9.76
C SER A 880 16.01 23.33 9.83
N SER A 881 15.56 22.15 10.26
CA SER A 881 14.14 21.83 10.44
C SER A 881 13.61 22.41 11.76
N GLU A 882 12.50 23.16 11.69
CA GLU A 882 11.81 23.72 12.85
C GLU A 882 11.24 22.61 13.76
N THR A 883 10.64 21.57 13.19
CA THR A 883 10.16 20.38 13.92
C THR A 883 11.28 19.74 14.75
N ASN A 884 12.49 19.60 14.18
CA ASN A 884 13.62 19.04 14.92
C ASN A 884 14.06 19.97 16.06
N ARG A 885 14.11 21.28 15.82
CA ARG A 885 14.48 22.25 16.87
C ARG A 885 13.46 22.21 18.01
N ARG A 886 12.16 22.14 17.68
CA ARG A 886 11.05 22.02 18.65
C ARG A 886 11.21 20.76 19.49
N ASN A 887 11.30 19.59 18.85
CA ASN A 887 11.43 18.30 19.53
C ASN A 887 12.72 18.22 20.35
N ALA A 888 13.83 18.78 19.86
CA ALA A 888 15.09 18.84 20.60
C ALA A 888 15.02 19.76 21.82
N ALA A 889 14.31 20.89 21.73
CA ALA A 889 14.07 21.78 22.87
C ALA A 889 13.22 21.09 23.94
N PHE A 890 12.15 20.40 23.55
CA PHE A 890 11.36 19.58 24.47
C PHE A 890 12.21 18.49 25.13
N CYS A 891 12.92 17.69 24.32
CA CYS A 891 13.77 16.59 24.76
C CYS A 891 14.83 17.04 25.76
N VAL A 892 15.55 18.15 25.47
CA VAL A 892 16.59 18.64 26.37
C VAL A 892 16.02 19.12 27.70
N GLY A 893 14.81 19.70 27.69
CA GLY A 893 14.07 20.07 28.88
C GLY A 893 13.76 18.87 29.78
N GLU A 894 13.21 17.80 29.21
CA GLU A 894 12.89 16.56 29.96
C GLU A 894 14.15 15.82 30.42
N LEU A 895 15.24 15.81 29.64
CA LEU A 895 16.53 15.25 30.08
C LEU A 895 17.13 16.06 31.22
N CYS A 896 17.03 17.39 31.21
CA CYS A 896 17.49 18.22 32.31
C CYS A 896 16.65 18.00 33.59
N LYS A 897 15.34 17.84 33.45
CA LYS A 897 14.40 17.59 34.55
C LYS A 897 14.59 16.22 35.20
N ASN A 898 14.69 15.18 34.38
CA ASN A 898 14.68 13.79 34.85
C ASN A 898 16.07 13.15 34.93
N GLY A 899 17.09 13.74 34.30
CA GLY A 899 18.44 13.19 34.21
C GLY A 899 19.31 13.32 35.46
N GLY A 900 18.80 13.93 36.53
CA GLY A 900 19.50 14.09 37.81
C GLY A 900 20.89 14.72 37.67
N THR A 901 21.87 14.26 38.46
CA THR A 901 23.22 14.83 38.43
C THR A 901 23.96 14.64 37.11
N SER A 902 23.57 13.65 36.30
CA SER A 902 24.19 13.38 34.99
C SER A 902 23.95 14.52 34.00
N SER A 903 22.81 15.20 34.08
CA SER A 903 22.47 16.32 33.18
C SER A 903 23.22 17.61 33.51
N LEU A 904 23.62 17.81 34.78
CA LEU A 904 24.22 19.07 35.26
C LEU A 904 25.46 19.51 34.47
N LYS A 905 26.30 18.56 34.03
CA LYS A 905 27.51 18.90 33.26
C LYS A 905 27.21 19.52 31.89
N TYR A 906 26.00 19.32 31.37
CA TYR A 906 25.57 19.83 30.08
C TYR A 906 24.78 21.13 30.17
N PHE A 907 24.35 21.59 31.36
CA PHE A 907 23.51 22.80 31.50
C PHE A 907 24.09 24.02 30.77
N GLY A 908 25.42 24.20 30.81
CA GLY A 908 26.08 25.29 30.10
C GLY A 908 26.08 25.15 28.57
N ASP A 909 26.10 23.93 28.03
CA ASP A 909 25.95 23.66 26.59
C ASP A 909 24.49 23.82 26.16
N VAL A 910 23.55 23.31 26.96
CA VAL A 910 22.10 23.44 26.72
C VAL A 910 21.68 24.89 26.65
N LEU A 911 22.07 25.73 27.63
CA LEU A 911 21.75 27.16 27.61
C LEU A 911 22.33 27.87 26.38
N ARG A 912 23.52 27.45 25.91
CA ARG A 912 24.12 27.98 24.67
C ARG A 912 23.34 27.56 23.43
N GLY A 913 22.80 26.35 23.40
CA GLY A 913 21.95 25.85 22.32
C GLY A 913 20.56 26.48 22.29
N LEU A 914 19.95 26.72 23.46
CA LEU A 914 18.61 27.32 23.57
C LEU A 914 18.61 28.83 23.33
N TYR A 915 19.68 29.54 23.69
CA TYR A 915 19.71 31.02 23.61
C TYR A 915 19.37 31.59 22.22
N PRO A 916 19.89 31.07 21.09
CA PRO A 916 19.52 31.52 19.75
C PRO A 916 18.04 31.38 19.42
N LEU A 917 17.34 30.39 20.01
CA LEU A 917 15.93 30.11 19.74
C LEU A 917 15.01 31.21 20.27
N PHE A 918 15.44 31.99 21.27
CA PHE A 918 14.71 33.17 21.74
C PHE A 918 14.98 34.43 20.90
N GLY A 919 15.88 34.36 19.91
CA GLY A 919 16.26 35.47 19.06
C GLY A 919 15.21 35.77 17.98
N GLU A 920 15.28 36.97 17.41
CA GLU A 920 14.43 37.36 16.26
C GLU A 920 14.74 36.54 14.98
N SER A 921 15.83 35.78 14.98
CA SER A 921 16.22 34.89 13.87
C SER A 921 15.41 33.59 13.82
N GLU A 922 14.74 33.21 14.91
CA GLU A 922 13.83 32.07 14.93
C GLU A 922 12.42 32.57 14.57
N PRO A 923 11.87 32.24 13.39
CA PRO A 923 10.53 32.67 13.03
C PRO A 923 9.44 31.88 13.76
N ASP A 924 9.67 30.59 14.02
CA ASP A 924 8.69 29.66 14.56
C ASP A 924 8.40 29.95 16.05
N ASP A 925 7.13 30.09 16.40
CA ASP A 925 6.71 30.43 17.75
C ASP A 925 6.60 29.18 18.65
N ALA A 926 6.23 28.01 18.12
CA ALA A 926 6.28 26.73 18.85
C ALA A 926 7.70 26.34 19.31
N VAL A 927 8.74 26.61 18.50
CA VAL A 927 10.15 26.39 18.87
C VAL A 927 10.55 27.29 20.04
N LYS A 928 10.12 28.56 20.04
CA LYS A 928 10.36 29.49 21.16
C LYS A 928 9.67 29.03 22.43
N ASP A 929 8.44 28.56 22.30
CA ASP A 929 7.63 28.10 23.42
C ASP A 929 8.25 26.85 24.06
N ASN A 930 8.74 25.90 23.26
CA ASN A 930 9.48 24.73 23.74
C ASN A 930 10.83 25.09 24.35
N ALA A 931 11.54 26.09 23.80
CA ALA A 931 12.76 26.59 24.42
C ALA A 931 12.49 27.23 25.79
N ALA A 932 11.38 27.96 25.93
CA ALA A 932 10.89 28.50 27.19
C ALA A 932 10.57 27.37 28.18
N GLY A 933 9.86 26.34 27.72
CA GLY A 933 9.61 25.11 28.43
C GLY A 933 10.86 24.41 28.97
N ALA A 934 11.89 24.27 28.13
CA ALA A 934 13.15 23.66 28.49
C ALA A 934 13.86 24.43 29.61
N VAL A 935 13.96 25.77 29.46
CA VAL A 935 14.55 26.65 30.48
C VAL A 935 13.79 26.56 31.80
N ALA A 936 12.46 26.54 31.75
CA ALA A 936 11.61 26.40 32.94
C ALA A 936 11.92 25.09 33.70
N ARG A 937 11.97 23.96 32.98
CA ARG A 937 12.30 22.65 33.53
C ARG A 937 13.71 22.62 34.14
N MET A 938 14.69 23.23 33.49
CA MET A 938 16.05 23.35 34.03
C MET A 938 16.09 24.10 35.36
N ILE A 939 15.40 25.24 35.44
CA ILE A 939 15.33 26.07 36.66
C ILE A 939 14.62 25.30 37.78
N MET A 940 13.50 24.65 37.47
CA MET A 940 12.72 23.88 38.45
C MET A 940 13.50 22.66 38.98
N ALA A 941 14.32 22.02 38.17
CA ALA A 941 15.11 20.86 38.56
C ALA A 941 16.32 21.25 39.43
N HIS A 942 17.11 22.23 38.98
CA HIS A 942 18.38 22.61 39.61
C HIS A 942 18.65 24.12 39.53
N GLN A 943 17.81 24.91 40.20
CA GLN A 943 17.88 26.38 40.23
C GLN A 943 19.31 26.93 40.47
N ASP A 944 20.06 26.34 41.41
CA ASP A 944 21.40 26.81 41.78
C ASP A 944 22.47 26.57 40.70
N SER A 945 22.18 25.71 39.72
CA SER A 945 23.07 25.42 38.59
C SER A 945 22.76 26.26 37.35
N VAL A 946 21.72 27.10 37.40
CA VAL A 946 21.33 28.01 36.30
C VAL A 946 21.74 29.44 36.66
N PRO A 947 22.47 30.18 35.80
CA PRO A 947 22.81 31.58 36.04
C PRO A 947 21.58 32.48 35.85
N LEU A 948 20.67 32.49 36.84
CA LEU A 948 19.37 33.15 36.78
C LEU A 948 19.45 34.63 36.38
N ASN A 949 20.49 35.34 36.80
CA ASN A 949 20.69 36.75 36.47
C ASN A 949 20.90 37.01 34.97
N GLN A 950 21.38 36.00 34.22
CA GLN A 950 21.56 36.05 32.77
C GLN A 950 20.37 35.44 32.03
N VAL A 951 19.78 34.39 32.60
CA VAL A 951 18.72 33.60 31.95
C VAL A 951 17.34 34.27 32.07
N LEU A 952 16.95 34.75 33.25
CA LEU A 952 15.60 35.28 33.49
C LEU A 952 15.20 36.45 32.58
N PRO A 953 16.07 37.44 32.28
CA PRO A 953 15.70 38.54 31.39
C PRO A 953 15.35 38.08 29.97
N VAL A 954 16.06 37.08 29.44
CA VAL A 954 15.79 36.50 28.12
C VAL A 954 14.53 35.66 28.17
N PHE A 955 14.42 34.78 29.17
CA PHE A 955 13.29 33.89 29.37
C PHE A 955 11.97 34.65 29.52
N VAL A 956 11.90 35.70 30.35
CA VAL A 956 10.69 36.50 30.54
C VAL A 956 10.33 37.32 29.30
N LYS A 957 11.33 37.81 28.55
CA LYS A 957 11.10 38.55 27.30
C LYS A 957 10.48 37.66 26.21
N GLY A 958 10.75 36.36 26.25
CA GLY A 958 10.16 35.38 25.33
C GLY A 958 8.69 35.06 25.61
N LEU A 959 8.07 35.64 26.65
CA LEU A 959 6.69 35.35 27.05
C LEU A 959 5.71 36.47 26.69
N PRO A 960 4.41 36.17 26.55
CA PRO A 960 3.74 34.88 26.77
C PRO A 960 3.99 33.85 25.67
N LEU A 961 3.67 32.58 25.97
CA LEU A 961 3.63 31.53 24.93
C LEU A 961 2.55 31.84 23.91
N LYS A 962 2.76 31.42 22.67
CA LYS A 962 1.93 31.85 21.53
C LYS A 962 1.28 30.70 20.77
N GLU A 963 1.94 29.55 20.72
CA GLU A 963 1.55 28.43 19.87
C GLU A 963 1.51 27.13 20.67
N ASP A 964 2.61 26.75 21.34
CA ASP A 964 2.66 25.51 22.11
C ASP A 964 2.25 25.74 23.57
N HIS A 965 0.96 25.57 23.84
CA HIS A 965 0.39 25.73 25.17
C HIS A 965 0.54 24.49 26.09
N GLU A 966 1.09 23.37 25.61
CA GLU A 966 1.46 22.25 26.51
C GLU A 966 2.60 22.66 27.45
N GLU A 967 3.42 23.61 27.00
CA GLU A 967 4.53 24.20 27.75
C GLU A 967 4.12 25.25 28.79
N SER A 968 2.87 25.70 28.78
CA SER A 968 2.37 26.73 29.71
C SER A 968 2.52 26.29 31.17
N MET A 969 2.19 25.04 31.49
CA MET A 969 2.25 24.56 32.88
C MET A 969 3.68 24.56 33.44
N PRO A 970 4.70 23.97 32.78
CA PRO A 970 6.10 24.12 33.18
C PRO A 970 6.56 25.58 33.32
N VAL A 971 6.30 26.40 32.30
CA VAL A 971 6.78 27.80 32.22
C VAL A 971 6.22 28.66 33.36
N TYR A 972 4.90 28.68 33.50
CA TYR A 972 4.26 29.54 34.49
C TYR A 972 4.42 29.00 35.91
N SER A 973 4.51 27.68 36.10
CA SER A 973 4.88 27.10 37.41
C SER A 973 6.27 27.56 37.86
N CYS A 974 7.26 27.55 36.96
CA CYS A 974 8.61 28.02 37.25
C CYS A 974 8.61 29.49 37.69
N ILE A 975 8.01 30.37 36.89
CA ILE A 975 7.95 31.81 37.18
C ILE A 975 7.19 32.10 38.46
N CYS A 976 6.02 31.48 38.65
CA CYS A 976 5.21 31.68 39.83
C CYS A 976 5.95 31.23 41.09
N ASN A 977 6.68 30.11 41.06
CA ASN A 977 7.47 29.64 42.20
C ASN A 977 8.62 30.59 42.56
N LEU A 978 9.30 31.19 41.56
CA LEU A 978 10.32 32.21 41.80
C LEU A 978 9.73 33.48 42.42
N VAL A 979 8.53 33.89 41.99
CA VAL A 979 7.80 35.03 42.57
C VAL A 979 7.36 34.73 44.00
N LEU A 980 6.72 33.58 44.24
CA LEU A 980 6.19 33.17 45.54
C LEU A 980 7.30 32.96 46.58
N SER A 981 8.48 32.52 46.15
CA SER A 981 9.68 32.42 46.99
C SER A 981 10.40 33.76 47.20
N SER A 982 9.91 34.85 46.59
CA SER A 982 10.52 36.19 46.64
C SER A 982 11.99 36.18 46.21
N ASN A 983 12.31 35.42 45.16
CA ASN A 983 13.68 35.28 44.67
C ASN A 983 14.26 36.65 44.25
N GLN A 984 15.47 36.99 44.71
CA GLN A 984 16.05 38.31 44.44
C GLN A 984 16.33 38.57 42.96
N GLN A 985 16.54 37.53 42.16
CA GLN A 985 16.84 37.65 40.73
C GLN A 985 15.60 37.95 39.87
N ILE A 986 14.39 37.66 40.35
CA ILE A 986 13.15 37.94 39.62
C ILE A 986 12.58 39.33 39.92
N ALA A 987 12.96 39.93 41.06
CA ALA A 987 12.48 41.24 41.48
C ALA A 987 12.67 42.37 40.44
N PRO A 988 13.80 42.46 39.69
CA PRO A 988 13.96 43.48 38.64
C PRO A 988 12.99 43.33 37.46
N LEU A 989 12.43 42.14 37.25
CA LEU A 989 11.57 41.79 36.11
C LEU A 989 10.07 41.88 36.44
N VAL A 990 9.71 42.28 37.65
CA VAL A 990 8.30 42.43 38.08
C VAL A 990 7.45 43.28 37.11
N PRO A 991 7.94 44.42 36.57
CA PRO A 991 7.18 45.17 35.56
C PRO A 991 6.79 44.35 34.34
N ASP A 992 7.74 43.59 33.79
CA ASP A 992 7.52 42.76 32.60
C ASP A 992 6.59 41.59 32.92
N LEU A 993 6.76 40.96 34.08
CA LEU A 993 5.91 39.87 34.55
C LEU A 993 4.44 40.27 34.74
N VAL A 994 4.17 41.49 35.23
CA VAL A 994 2.80 41.98 35.34
C VAL A 994 2.14 42.10 33.97
N ASN A 995 2.89 42.55 32.96
CA ASN A 995 2.39 42.61 31.59
C ASN A 995 2.13 41.21 31.02
N VAL A 996 3.05 40.27 31.20
CA VAL A 996 2.89 38.87 30.77
C VAL A 996 1.67 38.24 31.45
N PHE A 997 1.55 38.35 32.78
CA PHE A 997 0.40 37.81 33.51
C PHE A 997 -0.92 38.42 33.05
N ALA A 998 -0.95 39.70 32.69
CA ALA A 998 -2.18 40.32 32.19
C ALA A 998 -2.57 39.81 30.79
N GLN A 999 -1.58 39.50 29.94
CA GLN A 999 -1.82 38.89 28.62
C GLN A 999 -2.31 37.44 28.77
N VAL A 1000 -1.66 36.63 29.60
CA VAL A 1000 -2.07 35.24 29.90
C VAL A 1000 -3.47 35.19 30.53
N ALA A 1001 -3.77 36.13 31.44
CA ALA A 1001 -5.09 36.25 32.04
C ALA A 1001 -6.19 36.51 31.01
N ALA A 1002 -5.89 37.30 29.99
CA ALA A 1002 -6.82 37.67 28.93
C ALA A 1002 -6.89 36.66 27.78
N SER A 1003 -5.88 35.80 27.63
CA SER A 1003 -5.82 34.81 26.56
C SER A 1003 -6.95 33.77 26.70
N PRO A 1004 -7.77 33.55 25.66
CA PRO A 1004 -8.76 32.48 25.66
C PRO A 1004 -8.13 31.09 25.51
N LEU A 1005 -6.92 31.01 24.95
CA LEU A 1005 -6.20 29.75 24.68
C LEU A 1005 -5.61 29.14 25.96
N GLU A 1006 -5.41 29.95 27.00
CA GLU A 1006 -4.73 29.52 28.21
C GLU A 1006 -5.62 28.83 29.24
N THR A 1007 -5.05 27.80 29.89
CA THR A 1007 -5.79 26.92 30.79
C THR A 1007 -6.22 27.63 32.09
N PRO A 1008 -7.38 27.25 32.67
CA PRO A 1008 -7.81 27.77 33.97
C PRO A 1008 -6.77 27.57 35.09
N GLU A 1009 -6.06 26.44 35.07
CA GLU A 1009 -5.06 26.08 36.07
C GLU A 1009 -3.88 27.04 36.04
N VAL A 1010 -3.36 27.38 34.85
CA VAL A 1010 -2.30 28.38 34.66
C VAL A 1010 -2.77 29.75 35.16
N LYS A 1011 -3.99 30.15 34.80
CA LYS A 1011 -4.60 31.42 35.26
C LYS A 1011 -4.69 31.50 36.80
N VAL A 1012 -5.02 30.39 37.46
CA VAL A 1012 -5.03 30.33 38.94
C VAL A 1012 -3.62 30.50 39.52
N GLN A 1013 -2.59 29.88 38.93
CA GLN A 1013 -1.21 30.02 39.41
C GLN A 1013 -0.70 31.45 39.29
N ILE A 1014 -0.85 32.07 38.11
CA ILE A 1014 -0.42 33.46 37.89
C ILE A 1014 -1.20 34.43 38.79
N GLY A 1015 -2.50 34.18 39.03
CA GLY A 1015 -3.32 34.99 39.93
C GLY A 1015 -2.81 34.98 41.37
N ARG A 1016 -2.37 33.81 41.86
CA ARG A 1016 -1.73 33.67 43.19
C ARG A 1016 -0.39 34.40 43.25
N ALA A 1017 0.47 34.25 42.25
CA ALA A 1017 1.75 34.94 42.17
C ALA A 1017 1.57 36.46 42.11
N PHE A 1018 0.60 36.94 41.33
CA PHE A 1018 0.26 38.35 41.23
C PHE A 1018 -0.28 38.92 42.56
N ALA A 1019 -1.15 38.20 43.27
CA ALA A 1019 -1.61 38.61 44.61
C ALA A 1019 -0.45 38.70 45.62
N HIS A 1020 0.52 37.80 45.54
CA HIS A 1020 1.74 37.87 46.34
C HIS A 1020 2.56 39.13 46.03
N LEU A 1021 2.74 39.47 44.75
CA LEU A 1021 3.40 40.73 44.35
C LEU A 1021 2.66 41.96 44.89
N LEU A 1022 1.33 41.97 44.83
CA LEU A 1022 0.52 43.05 45.43
C LEU A 1022 0.75 43.16 46.94
N SER A 1023 0.92 42.03 47.64
CA SER A 1023 1.20 42.04 49.08
C SER A 1023 2.59 42.60 49.42
N ILE A 1024 3.57 42.41 48.55
CA ILE A 1024 4.96 42.89 48.74
C ILE A 1024 5.10 44.36 48.38
N TYR A 1025 4.61 44.76 47.20
CA TYR A 1025 4.89 46.07 46.62
C TYR A 1025 3.76 47.10 46.87
N GLY A 1026 2.55 46.64 47.19
CA GLY A 1026 1.41 47.49 47.56
C GLY A 1026 1.17 48.62 46.56
N GLN A 1027 1.25 49.88 47.03
CA GLN A 1027 1.02 51.06 46.19
C GLN A 1027 2.06 51.25 45.08
N GLN A 1028 3.24 50.64 45.17
CA GLN A 1028 4.27 50.74 44.12
C GLN A 1028 3.84 50.05 42.80
N MET A 1029 2.81 49.19 42.84
CA MET A 1029 2.25 48.53 41.65
C MET A 1029 1.30 49.43 40.85
N GLN A 1030 0.78 50.51 41.44
CA GLN A 1030 -0.24 51.36 40.80
C GLN A 1030 0.16 51.93 39.42
N PRO A 1031 1.40 52.42 39.21
CA PRO A 1031 1.84 52.88 37.89
C PRO A 1031 1.84 51.76 36.83
N LEU A 1032 2.20 50.54 37.23
CA LEU A 1032 2.21 49.37 36.32
C LEU A 1032 0.77 48.99 35.95
N LEU A 1033 -0.12 48.87 36.93
CA LEU A 1033 -1.53 48.55 36.69
C LEU A 1033 -2.23 49.62 35.86
N GLY A 1034 -1.87 50.89 36.05
CA GLY A 1034 -2.38 52.01 35.26
C GLY A 1034 -1.91 52.03 33.81
N SER A 1035 -0.82 51.31 33.48
CA SER A 1035 -0.30 51.19 32.11
C SER A 1035 -0.93 50.04 31.31
N LEU A 1036 -1.64 49.12 31.98
CA LEU A 1036 -2.35 48.03 31.32
C LEU A 1036 -3.59 48.55 30.57
N SER A 1037 -3.96 47.86 29.48
CA SER A 1037 -5.25 48.10 28.83
C SER A 1037 -6.41 47.74 29.79
N PRO A 1038 -7.60 48.36 29.66
CA PRO A 1038 -8.74 48.03 30.50
C PRO A 1038 -9.10 46.53 30.47
N ALA A 1039 -8.97 45.89 29.30
CA ALA A 1039 -9.21 44.45 29.15
C ALA A 1039 -8.21 43.62 29.97
N HIS A 1040 -6.91 43.89 29.85
CA HIS A 1040 -5.85 43.20 30.58
C HIS A 1040 -5.94 43.43 32.09
N ALA A 1041 -6.21 44.67 32.52
CA ALA A 1041 -6.38 45.00 33.93
C ALA A 1041 -7.58 44.26 34.55
N ASN A 1042 -8.71 44.21 33.82
CA ASN A 1042 -9.90 43.50 34.28
C ASN A 1042 -9.69 41.99 34.34
N ALA A 1043 -9.05 41.40 33.32
CA ALA A 1043 -8.74 39.97 33.30
C ALA A 1043 -7.81 39.58 34.46
N LEU A 1044 -6.73 40.35 34.68
CA LEU A 1044 -5.79 40.12 35.77
C LEU A 1044 -6.45 40.28 37.15
N ALA A 1045 -7.33 41.26 37.31
CA ALA A 1045 -8.10 41.45 38.54
C ALA A 1045 -9.12 40.34 38.80
N ALA A 1046 -9.68 39.74 37.74
CA ALA A 1046 -10.66 38.66 37.86
C ALA A 1046 -10.06 37.35 38.39
N ILE A 1047 -8.79 37.08 38.07
CA ILE A 1047 -8.08 35.85 38.47
C ILE A 1047 -7.29 36.02 39.78
N ALA A 1048 -7.07 37.25 40.24
CA ALA A 1048 -6.43 37.51 41.52
C ALA A 1048 -7.33 37.02 42.67
N PRO A 1049 -6.84 36.19 43.61
CA PRO A 1049 -7.59 35.79 44.78
C PRO A 1049 -8.10 37.01 45.55
N LYS A 1050 -9.41 37.09 45.79
CA LYS A 1050 -9.99 38.12 46.64
C LYS A 1050 -9.56 37.85 48.09
N SER A 1051 -8.82 38.80 48.67
CA SER A 1051 -8.32 38.78 50.05
C SER A 1051 -9.41 38.59 51.09
#